data_AF-A0A1G1VDC1-F1
#
_entry.id   AF-A0A1G1VDC1-F1
#
_cell.length_a   1.000
_cell.length_b   1.000
_cell.length_c   1.000
_cell.angle_alpha   90.00
_cell.angle_beta   90.00
_cell.angle_gamma   90.00
#
_symmetry.space_group_name_H-M   'P 1'
#
loop_
_entity.id
_entity.type
_entity.pdbx_description
1 polymer ?
#
loop_
_entity_poly.entity_id
_entity_poly.type
_entity_poly.pdbx_seq_one_letter_code
_entity_poly.pdbx_strand_id
1 'polypeptide(L)'
;MFNLGVPFMKAKSLSEAVPTGTLPTNTTAPVGNKDNIQNIIAPQKIEIDLTYIKINDKYLRTIFVGGYPRFVSPGWLDPIINFDHSLDLSFFIYPVEGKTVLDDLRRKIAEMEAEIATDLQRGRVVNPGTQAKLEDARDLQEQLVKGAERFFQFSFYITIPADSLEELNQITHQVQSTLGSLLIVAKFTALQMEDGLLSTTPLGIDKLSITRNMDTTSLATTFPFVSAELSSDRGVLYGINEDNDSLVIFDRFRLENYNSLIFATSGAGKSTSGNEPVLYRNHSGEIKLGKIGNVVEKIIKKGVLEKIDEEMEGVVDPGIEVYAFDKYLKGNWSKVSIAARKIAPKTLYKVRTKSGREITITADHNLVILKNGKISIAKADEIESGDYIPLPRKIETKQEGEKSLNVYKLLSNSKIKYLKTVKGRVGNRLAKDGTTLPRNFPLSEDFFKFLGYFVSEGNATKQRVLISNTDKVVLNDVAYYFKALGINYSIVRKQEKAIGIHTFSEPFRELLAKLGTTRDSSKKNVPPLVFTTDNKRAASFLQGYFEGDGGVDGSQITATTKSKQLASDLSYLLLRFGIIARIAKTKKRATNGVRKRKSVYWKVSISGQENIKKFTDCVGFVSERKSKQLRTLVKNGNTNVDVIPELGSILKDIYQELYNSEIPAPKKFSEIKLGIFKPSRKELLKLIAGIEKRVAEIEALETDGLLTLQSLPTLEEIWQKAKKKEINSLLWHKLSSSWAVMKKREHPPLLASALQAASVTHQTAYNTEQISSSLYRSFRVTGESLLEFDKSLWASVVVGSGNTNYSRVLKARDFISKAYKNKKEGLVKIKQHLVWLKILSTSDLFWDPIVSIKKIKSRDKYVYDLTVDDQVFLAGFGGMFVHNSYAVKLEAVRSLMLGTEVFIIDPEAEYKPLTEAVGGEFISFSFNSPAKINPFELTPVSDPEESTLGLKILSLHSLFSVIMGKLSPTEEALMDRAFIATYKAKGITPDPQTQTKTPPLMEDLYKTLLGMEDPIARSLADRIEKFIKGSFAGIFDQHTNIDLKNPFTTFSVRDLEETLRPIAMFVILDFIWNRIKRDLKKRLLIVDEAWHMMRYPDTAQFLYSVAKRSRKYYLGLITITQDVEDFLSQDIGRAIVTNSALKLLMKQSPAAIERVAEVFKLSEGEKQLLLAADVGEGIFFAGPNHVALRIVASEEEHALISTKPEEVLLRQRKEQEIQTPTAIPITVNKPIYQVEEIK
;
A
#
# COMPACT_ATOMS: atom_id res chain seq x y z
N MET A 1 -12.09 -6.65 47.04
CA MET A 1 -13.14 -7.52 46.43
C MET A 1 -13.13 -7.21 44.94
N PHE A 2 -13.31 -8.17 44.03
CA PHE A 2 -13.62 -9.59 44.25
C PHE A 2 -12.40 -10.48 44.49
N ASN A 3 -12.63 -11.81 44.58
CA ASN A 3 -11.66 -12.83 44.96
C ASN A 3 -11.88 -14.07 44.07
N LEU A 4 -10.83 -14.52 43.38
CA LEU A 4 -10.77 -15.84 42.73
C LEU A 4 -9.37 -16.40 43.02
N GLY A 5 -9.33 -17.49 43.78
CA GLY A 5 -8.09 -18.05 44.31
C GLY A 5 -7.68 -19.35 43.62
N VAL A 6 -6.39 -19.44 43.28
CA VAL A 6 -5.67 -20.70 43.03
C VAL A 6 -4.39 -20.62 43.88
N PRO A 7 -4.03 -21.67 44.67
CA PRO A 7 -3.08 -21.50 45.76
C PRO A 7 -1.62 -21.55 45.32
N PHE A 8 -0.88 -20.46 45.52
CA PHE A 8 0.58 -20.49 45.55
C PHE A 8 1.04 -21.33 46.76
N MET A 9 1.75 -22.43 46.51
CA MET A 9 2.38 -23.21 47.58
C MET A 9 3.49 -22.39 48.24
N LYS A 10 3.32 -22.06 49.52
CA LYS A 10 4.44 -21.58 50.35
C LYS A 10 5.36 -22.76 50.66
N ALA A 11 6.60 -22.71 50.16
CA ALA A 11 7.66 -23.58 50.62
C ALA A 11 7.90 -23.35 52.12
N LYS A 12 7.57 -24.35 52.95
CA LYS A 12 7.99 -24.42 54.35
C LYS A 12 9.29 -25.21 54.42
N SER A 13 10.16 -24.82 55.35
CA SER A 13 11.39 -25.53 55.67
C SER A 13 11.13 -26.99 56.05
N LEU A 14 11.85 -27.93 55.42
CA LEU A 14 11.87 -29.34 55.78
C LEU A 14 13.32 -29.81 55.95
N SER A 15 13.82 -29.61 57.17
CA SER A 15 14.96 -30.31 57.73
C SER A 15 14.45 -31.32 58.77
N GLU A 16 14.99 -32.54 58.74
CA GLU A 16 14.86 -33.59 59.77
C GLU A 16 13.46 -34.17 60.04
N ALA A 17 13.26 -35.45 59.65
CA ALA A 17 13.37 -36.59 60.59
C ALA A 17 12.79 -37.89 59.97
N VAL A 18 13.43 -39.03 60.21
CA VAL A 18 12.97 -40.39 59.82
C VAL A 18 13.05 -41.33 61.01
N PRO A 19 12.02 -42.16 61.27
CA PRO A 19 12.17 -43.36 62.10
C PRO A 19 11.62 -44.66 61.45
N THR A 20 12.56 -45.47 60.94
CA THR A 20 12.71 -46.94 61.17
C THR A 20 11.53 -47.95 61.13
N GLY A 21 11.70 -49.03 60.35
CA GLY A 21 10.99 -50.33 60.45
C GLY A 21 11.69 -51.44 59.64
N THR A 22 11.57 -52.72 60.03
CA THR A 22 12.43 -53.86 59.58
C THR A 22 11.64 -55.18 59.41
N LEU A 23 12.14 -56.30 58.83
CA LEU A 23 13.46 -56.70 58.27
C LEU A 23 13.24 -57.32 56.84
N PRO A 24 13.62 -58.55 56.36
CA PRO A 24 14.52 -59.65 56.77
C PRO A 24 15.74 -59.83 55.80
N THR A 25 16.22 -61.06 55.51
CA THR A 25 17.55 -61.35 54.92
C THR A 25 17.64 -62.49 53.88
N ASN A 26 18.66 -62.43 53.00
CA ASN A 26 19.35 -63.47 52.20
C ASN A 26 18.52 -64.36 51.22
N THR A 27 18.81 -64.46 49.91
CA THR A 27 20.03 -65.06 49.31
C THR A 27 20.29 -64.72 47.81
N THR A 28 21.59 -64.54 47.46
CA THR A 28 22.30 -64.84 46.17
C THR A 28 21.70 -64.54 44.77
N ALA A 29 22.11 -63.39 44.18
CA ALA A 29 22.74 -63.16 42.83
C ALA A 29 22.12 -63.71 41.51
N PRO A 30 22.41 -63.12 40.30
CA PRO A 30 23.39 -62.06 39.98
C PRO A 30 22.88 -60.84 39.17
N VAL A 31 23.72 -59.79 39.15
CA VAL A 31 23.85 -58.65 38.20
C VAL A 31 22.63 -58.17 37.39
N GLY A 32 22.15 -56.97 37.75
CA GLY A 32 21.31 -56.09 36.92
C GLY A 32 21.11 -54.76 37.65
N ASN A 33 21.69 -53.66 37.15
CA ASN A 33 21.78 -52.43 37.95
C ASN A 33 20.50 -51.58 37.87
N LYS A 34 20.19 -50.83 38.94
CA LYS A 34 18.97 -50.03 39.04
C LYS A 34 19.20 -48.61 38.52
N ASP A 35 18.58 -48.27 37.40
CA ASP A 35 18.56 -46.88 36.92
C ASP A 35 17.64 -46.02 37.78
N ASN A 36 18.27 -45.22 38.65
CA ASN A 36 17.65 -44.08 39.29
C ASN A 36 17.23 -43.06 38.20
N ILE A 37 16.12 -42.34 38.37
CA ILE A 37 15.67 -41.33 37.40
C ILE A 37 16.77 -40.29 37.11
N GLN A 38 17.58 -39.97 38.12
CA GLN A 38 18.76 -39.11 37.99
C GLN A 38 19.78 -39.63 36.95
N ASN A 39 19.98 -40.95 36.82
CA ASN A 39 20.87 -41.54 35.81
C ASN A 39 20.28 -41.44 34.40
N ILE A 40 18.94 -41.44 34.28
CA ILE A 40 18.22 -41.38 33.00
C ILE A 40 18.22 -39.95 32.43
N ILE A 41 18.15 -38.94 33.31
CA ILE A 41 18.15 -37.51 32.92
C ILE A 41 19.54 -36.85 32.95
N ALA A 42 20.56 -37.51 33.51
CA ALA A 42 21.91 -36.99 33.51
C ALA A 42 22.49 -36.95 32.07
N PRO A 43 23.20 -35.86 31.69
CA PRO A 43 23.91 -35.84 30.41
C PRO A 43 25.04 -36.88 30.41
N GLN A 44 25.32 -37.45 29.24
CA GLN A 44 26.36 -38.46 29.05
C GLN A 44 27.77 -37.90 29.28
N LYS A 45 27.95 -36.58 29.07
CA LYS A 45 29.22 -35.89 29.29
C LYS A 45 29.00 -34.42 29.66
N ILE A 46 29.81 -33.91 30.59
CA ILE A 46 29.97 -32.48 30.88
C ILE A 46 31.47 -32.14 30.83
N GLU A 47 31.82 -31.01 30.22
CA GLU A 47 33.16 -30.40 30.29
C GLU A 47 33.01 -28.93 30.69
N ILE A 48 33.65 -28.51 31.79
CA ILE A 48 33.58 -27.13 32.29
C ILE A 48 34.87 -26.40 31.91
N ASP A 49 34.74 -25.27 31.21
CA ASP A 49 35.83 -24.36 30.84
C ASP A 49 35.73 -23.05 31.65
N LEU A 50 36.79 -22.23 31.59
CA LEU A 50 36.81 -20.89 32.18
C LEU A 50 35.71 -19.97 31.63
N THR A 51 35.28 -20.18 30.39
CA THR A 51 34.41 -19.26 29.63
C THR A 51 33.20 -19.90 28.95
N TYR A 52 32.99 -21.20 29.09
CA TYR A 52 31.81 -21.93 28.61
C TYR A 52 31.67 -23.25 29.39
N ILE A 53 30.55 -23.94 29.21
CA ILE A 53 30.34 -25.33 29.62
C ILE A 53 29.87 -26.12 28.40
N LYS A 54 30.40 -27.32 28.18
CA LYS A 54 29.94 -28.23 27.12
C LYS A 54 29.14 -29.35 27.76
N ILE A 55 27.94 -29.60 27.24
CA ILE A 55 27.06 -30.69 27.69
C ILE A 55 26.69 -31.56 26.48
N ASN A 56 27.09 -32.83 26.54
CA ASN A 56 27.15 -33.73 25.39
C ASN A 56 27.90 -33.04 24.22
N ASP A 57 27.21 -32.67 23.15
CA ASP A 57 27.77 -31.97 21.99
C ASP A 57 27.51 -30.45 21.99
N LYS A 58 26.55 -29.94 22.78
CA LYS A 58 26.19 -28.52 22.85
C LYS A 58 27.20 -27.72 23.68
N TYR A 59 27.57 -26.54 23.18
CA TYR A 59 28.35 -25.53 23.91
C TYR A 59 27.38 -24.50 24.51
N LEU A 60 27.58 -24.14 25.78
CA LEU A 60 26.72 -23.25 26.55
C LEU A 60 27.55 -22.15 27.22
N ARG A 61 27.04 -20.92 27.28
CA ARG A 61 27.64 -19.81 28.04
C ARG A 61 26.58 -18.98 28.74
N THR A 62 26.74 -18.73 30.03
CA THR A 62 25.90 -17.77 30.76
C THR A 62 26.55 -16.38 30.79
N ILE A 63 25.75 -15.37 30.53
CA ILE A 63 26.03 -13.96 30.85
C ILE A 63 25.06 -13.46 31.91
N PHE A 64 25.53 -12.53 32.73
CA PHE A 64 24.73 -11.79 33.70
C PHE A 64 24.70 -10.30 33.36
N VAL A 65 23.59 -9.63 33.68
CA VAL A 65 23.46 -8.18 33.53
C VAL A 65 23.83 -7.46 34.82
N GLY A 66 24.95 -6.71 34.80
CA GLY A 66 25.42 -5.90 35.92
C GLY A 66 25.11 -4.40 35.79
N GLY A 67 24.93 -3.90 34.57
CA GLY A 67 24.59 -2.50 34.30
C GLY A 67 23.26 -2.37 33.59
N TYR A 68 22.44 -1.42 34.05
CA TYR A 68 21.11 -1.11 33.53
C TYR A 68 21.04 0.39 33.19
N PRO A 69 20.23 0.80 32.19
CA PRO A 69 19.96 2.20 31.89
C PRO A 69 19.32 2.95 33.09
N ARG A 70 19.33 4.30 33.05
CA ARG A 70 18.68 5.14 34.09
C ARG A 70 17.15 5.17 33.98
N PHE A 71 16.62 4.97 32.78
CA PHE A 71 15.18 4.97 32.49
C PHE A 71 14.86 3.79 31.57
N VAL A 72 13.68 3.19 31.78
CA VAL A 72 13.17 2.05 31.02
C VAL A 72 11.71 2.33 30.62
N SER A 73 11.31 1.85 29.44
CA SER A 73 9.93 1.87 28.96
C SER A 73 9.41 0.43 28.89
N PRO A 74 8.09 0.20 28.82
CA PRO A 74 7.57 -1.08 28.33
C PRO A 74 8.25 -1.45 26.99
N GLY A 75 8.54 -2.75 26.78
CA GLY A 75 9.22 -3.23 25.57
C GLY A 75 10.73 -2.99 25.49
N TRP A 76 11.37 -2.41 26.52
CA TRP A 76 12.80 -2.10 26.44
C TRP A 76 13.74 -3.33 26.34
N LEU A 77 13.24 -4.56 26.56
CA LEU A 77 13.97 -5.82 26.35
C LEU A 77 13.62 -6.53 25.03
N ASP A 78 12.71 -5.99 24.23
CA ASP A 78 12.19 -6.65 23.01
C ASP A 78 13.28 -7.07 22.00
N PRO A 79 14.40 -6.33 21.80
CA PRO A 79 15.50 -6.78 20.94
C PRO A 79 16.26 -8.03 21.43
N ILE A 80 16.05 -8.46 22.67
CA ILE A 80 16.64 -9.66 23.27
C ILE A 80 15.62 -10.79 23.42
N ILE A 81 14.34 -10.45 23.56
CA ILE A 81 13.23 -11.41 23.53
C ILE A 81 13.02 -11.92 22.10
N ASN A 82 12.99 -11.01 21.12
CA ASN A 82 12.85 -11.30 19.69
C ASN A 82 14.22 -11.46 19.00
N PHE A 83 15.20 -12.06 19.70
CA PHE A 83 16.55 -12.25 19.16
C PHE A 83 16.58 -13.45 18.22
N ASP A 84 17.31 -13.35 17.10
CA ASP A 84 17.40 -14.38 16.04
C ASP A 84 18.32 -15.57 16.41
N HIS A 85 18.14 -16.08 17.64
CA HIS A 85 18.74 -17.31 18.15
C HIS A 85 17.97 -17.77 19.41
N SER A 86 17.93 -19.07 19.68
CA SER A 86 17.42 -19.59 20.96
C SER A 86 18.28 -19.08 22.13
N LEU A 87 17.64 -18.48 23.13
CA LEU A 87 18.27 -17.96 24.35
C LEU A 87 17.45 -18.36 25.58
N ASP A 88 18.11 -18.84 26.63
CA ASP A 88 17.47 -19.12 27.91
C ASP A 88 17.56 -17.87 28.80
N LEU A 89 16.46 -17.11 28.89
CA LEU A 89 16.36 -15.92 29.75
C LEU A 89 15.90 -16.33 31.15
N SER A 90 16.50 -15.77 32.20
CA SER A 90 16.07 -16.02 33.58
C SER A 90 16.11 -14.77 34.44
N PHE A 91 14.99 -14.54 35.14
CA PHE A 91 14.75 -13.39 36.00
C PHE A 91 14.48 -13.85 37.43
N PHE A 92 15.20 -13.29 38.41
CA PHE A 92 14.91 -13.49 39.83
C PHE A 92 14.45 -12.20 40.47
N ILE A 93 13.41 -12.29 41.30
CA ILE A 93 12.73 -11.15 41.90
C ILE A 93 12.61 -11.39 43.41
N TYR A 94 13.40 -10.68 44.20
CA TYR A 94 13.40 -10.77 45.66
C TYR A 94 12.75 -9.51 46.26
N PRO A 95 11.66 -9.60 47.01
CA PRO A 95 11.07 -8.44 47.67
C PRO A 95 11.97 -7.96 48.83
N VAL A 96 12.20 -6.66 48.92
CA VAL A 96 13.01 -6.05 49.98
C VAL A 96 12.10 -5.33 50.98
N GLU A 97 12.38 -5.42 52.28
CA GLU A 97 11.65 -4.67 53.28
C GLU A 97 11.88 -3.16 53.13
N GLY A 98 10.82 -2.40 52.82
CA GLY A 98 10.92 -0.97 52.55
C GLY A 98 11.55 -0.13 53.67
N LYS A 99 11.58 -0.62 54.92
CA LYS A 99 12.20 0.09 56.04
C LYS A 99 13.71 0.25 55.88
N THR A 100 14.44 -0.83 55.54
CA THR A 100 15.92 -0.77 55.39
C THR A 100 16.30 0.11 54.20
N VAL A 101 15.55 -0.01 53.10
CA VAL A 101 15.66 0.82 51.89
C VAL A 101 15.46 2.31 52.21
N LEU A 102 14.42 2.65 52.98
CA LEU A 102 14.15 4.04 53.37
C LEU A 102 15.23 4.64 54.28
N ASP A 103 15.78 3.86 55.21
CA ASP A 103 16.85 4.32 56.09
C ASP A 103 18.20 4.47 55.36
N ASP A 104 18.51 3.62 54.38
CA ASP A 104 19.64 3.80 53.46
C ASP A 104 19.46 5.02 52.54
N LEU A 105 18.25 5.24 52.00
CA LEU A 105 17.90 6.43 51.20
C LEU A 105 18.04 7.72 52.02
N ARG A 106 17.57 7.74 53.28
CA ARG A 106 17.76 8.87 54.20
C ARG A 106 19.24 9.19 54.40
N ARG A 107 20.08 8.18 54.63
CA ARG A 107 21.53 8.37 54.76
C ARG A 107 22.12 8.97 53.48
N LYS A 108 21.76 8.47 52.30
CA LYS A 108 22.26 8.99 51.01
C LYS A 108 21.76 10.40 50.68
N ILE A 109 20.52 10.73 51.02
CA ILE A 109 19.98 12.10 50.92
C ILE A 109 20.81 13.05 51.79
N ALA A 110 21.06 12.71 53.07
CA ALA A 110 21.86 13.53 53.97
C ALA A 110 23.33 13.67 53.52
N GLU A 111 23.94 12.62 52.96
CA GLU A 111 25.28 12.68 52.35
C GLU A 111 25.33 13.69 51.18
N MET A 112 24.35 13.64 50.26
CA MET A 112 24.28 14.54 49.11
C MET A 112 23.95 15.99 49.49
N GLU A 113 23.08 16.19 50.49
CA GLU A 113 22.79 17.51 51.05
C GLU A 113 24.03 18.12 51.71
N ALA A 114 24.83 17.32 52.43
CA ALA A 114 26.10 17.75 53.02
C ALA A 114 27.17 18.06 51.96
N GLU A 115 27.24 17.31 50.86
CA GLU A 115 28.11 17.61 49.71
C GLU A 115 27.75 18.97 49.10
N ILE A 116 26.48 19.18 48.77
CA ILE A 116 25.96 20.43 48.16
C ILE A 116 26.17 21.62 49.11
N ALA A 117 25.87 21.47 50.40
CA ALA A 117 26.12 22.51 51.40
C ALA A 117 27.61 22.84 51.55
N THR A 118 28.49 21.83 51.47
CA THR A 118 29.95 22.02 51.56
C THR A 118 30.50 22.79 50.36
N ASP A 119 30.06 22.48 49.14
CA ASP A 119 30.50 23.23 47.95
C ASP A 119 29.93 24.66 47.94
N LEU A 120 28.67 24.86 48.35
CA LEU A 120 28.10 26.22 48.55
C LEU A 120 28.90 27.04 49.58
N GLN A 121 29.22 26.47 50.74
CA GLN A 121 30.05 27.13 51.76
C GLN A 121 31.47 27.45 51.27
N ARG A 122 31.99 26.66 50.33
CA ARG A 122 33.31 26.87 49.70
C ARG A 122 33.26 27.80 48.48
N GLY A 123 32.11 28.42 48.19
CA GLY A 123 31.94 29.31 47.05
C GLY A 123 32.07 28.62 45.68
N ARG A 124 31.86 27.30 45.63
CA ARG A 124 31.96 26.49 44.41
C ARG A 124 30.60 26.38 43.73
N VAL A 125 30.63 26.17 42.42
CA VAL A 125 29.42 25.84 41.66
C VAL A 125 28.98 24.43 42.05
N VAL A 126 27.75 24.29 42.54
CA VAL A 126 27.15 23.00 42.91
C VAL A 126 27.19 22.05 41.72
N ASN A 127 27.62 20.81 41.95
CA ASN A 127 27.65 19.77 40.92
C ASN A 127 26.20 19.41 40.48
N PRO A 128 25.80 19.68 39.21
CA PRO A 128 24.45 19.39 38.73
C PRO A 128 24.13 17.89 38.80
N GLY A 129 25.15 17.03 38.70
CA GLY A 129 25.00 15.58 38.83
C GLY A 129 24.77 15.08 40.25
N THR A 130 25.10 15.88 41.28
CA THR A 130 24.73 15.60 42.68
C THR A 130 23.36 16.16 42.99
N GLN A 131 23.04 17.36 42.49
CA GLN A 131 21.72 17.96 42.63
C GLN A 131 20.59 17.09 42.02
N ALA A 132 20.78 16.58 40.80
CA ALA A 132 19.78 15.71 40.16
C ALA A 132 19.58 14.37 40.89
N LYS A 133 20.63 13.80 41.50
CA LYS A 133 20.50 12.58 42.33
C LYS A 133 19.71 12.83 43.61
N LEU A 134 19.84 14.02 44.20
CA LEU A 134 19.09 14.40 45.39
C LEU A 134 17.61 14.60 45.07
N GLU A 135 17.28 15.09 43.88
CA GLU A 135 15.92 15.19 43.35
C GLU A 135 15.31 13.79 43.12
N ASP A 136 15.94 12.95 42.29
CA ASP A 136 15.55 11.54 42.07
C ASP A 136 15.31 10.77 43.40
N ALA A 137 16.21 10.94 44.38
CA ALA A 137 16.16 10.23 45.66
C ALA A 137 15.02 10.70 46.57
N ARG A 138 14.65 11.98 46.53
CA ARG A 138 13.52 12.52 47.31
C ARG A 138 12.19 12.04 46.75
N ASP A 139 12.02 12.10 45.42
CA ASP A 139 10.81 11.60 44.75
C ASP A 139 10.59 10.11 45.03
N LEU A 140 11.65 9.29 44.90
CA LEU A 140 11.60 7.87 45.21
C LEU A 140 11.29 7.59 46.68
N GLN A 141 11.87 8.36 47.61
CA GLN A 141 11.53 8.28 49.03
C GLN A 141 10.04 8.60 49.27
N GLU A 142 9.48 9.60 48.60
CA GLU A 142 8.07 9.98 48.76
C GLU A 142 7.12 8.86 48.26
N GLN A 143 7.41 8.25 47.10
CA GLN A 143 6.58 7.14 46.57
C GLN A 143 6.66 5.88 47.44
N LEU A 144 7.83 5.57 48.00
CA LEU A 144 8.02 4.46 48.95
C LEU A 144 7.28 4.71 50.28
N VAL A 145 7.33 5.94 50.82
CA VAL A 145 6.59 6.31 52.05
C VAL A 145 5.08 6.30 51.82
N LYS A 146 4.60 6.69 50.63
CA LYS A 146 3.19 6.59 50.22
C LYS A 146 2.73 5.14 49.99
N GLY A 147 3.66 4.18 49.87
CA GLY A 147 3.34 2.79 49.52
C GLY A 147 2.82 2.62 48.09
N ALA A 148 2.97 3.65 47.25
CA ALA A 148 2.69 3.58 45.81
C ALA A 148 3.76 2.73 45.09
N GLU A 149 5.00 2.83 45.58
CA GLU A 149 6.12 2.00 45.14
C GLU A 149 6.59 1.01 46.21
N ARG A 150 7.30 -0.02 45.75
CA ARG A 150 7.98 -1.05 46.55
C ARG A 150 9.35 -1.33 45.95
N PHE A 151 10.27 -1.86 46.76
CA PHE A 151 11.62 -2.18 46.31
C PHE A 151 11.85 -3.68 46.18
N PHE A 152 12.56 -4.04 45.13
CA PHE A 152 12.93 -5.41 44.79
C PHE A 152 14.41 -5.49 44.44
N GLN A 153 15.00 -6.65 44.65
CA GLN A 153 16.28 -7.05 44.08
C GLN A 153 16.02 -7.94 42.87
N PHE A 154 16.54 -7.52 41.72
CA PHE A 154 16.33 -8.12 40.41
C PHE A 154 17.64 -8.71 39.88
N SER A 155 17.68 -10.02 39.61
CA SER A 155 18.77 -10.65 38.86
C SER A 155 18.29 -10.94 37.42
N PHE A 156 19.16 -10.75 36.43
CA PHE A 156 18.89 -11.12 35.04
C PHE A 156 20.10 -11.85 34.42
N TYR A 157 19.84 -13.09 33.99
CA TYR A 157 20.80 -13.98 33.36
C TYR A 157 20.30 -14.43 31.99
N ILE A 158 21.24 -14.73 31.10
CA ILE A 158 20.98 -15.25 29.75
C ILE A 158 21.97 -16.38 29.50
N THR A 159 21.49 -17.59 29.20
CA THR A 159 22.33 -18.68 28.69
C THR A 159 22.17 -18.81 27.19
N ILE A 160 23.31 -18.95 26.52
CA ILE A 160 23.45 -19.02 25.08
C ILE A 160 23.88 -20.46 24.72
N PRO A 161 22.98 -21.29 24.14
CA PRO A 161 23.36 -22.55 23.52
C PRO A 161 23.95 -22.34 22.12
N ALA A 162 24.83 -23.25 21.68
CA ALA A 162 25.40 -23.34 20.33
C ALA A 162 25.87 -24.77 20.03
N ASP A 163 26.07 -25.11 18.76
CA ASP A 163 26.64 -26.39 18.32
C ASP A 163 28.17 -26.33 18.13
N SER A 164 28.77 -25.14 18.13
CA SER A 164 30.23 -24.96 18.13
C SER A 164 30.70 -23.80 19.01
N LEU A 165 31.99 -23.81 19.40
CA LEU A 165 32.58 -22.74 20.20
C LEU A 165 32.73 -21.43 19.39
N GLU A 166 33.00 -21.53 18.10
CA GLU A 166 33.01 -20.40 17.16
C GLU A 166 31.64 -19.72 17.10
N GLU A 167 30.57 -20.50 16.92
CA GLU A 167 29.18 -20.03 16.89
C GLU A 167 28.77 -19.42 18.24
N LEU A 168 29.09 -20.10 19.35
CA LEU A 168 28.88 -19.57 20.71
C LEU A 168 29.50 -18.18 20.86
N ASN A 169 30.74 -18.00 20.40
CA ASN A 169 31.43 -16.70 20.42
C ASN A 169 30.76 -15.65 19.51
N GLN A 170 30.26 -16.03 18.34
CA GLN A 170 29.51 -15.11 17.46
C GLN A 170 28.20 -14.64 18.10
N ILE A 171 27.35 -15.58 18.57
CA ILE A 171 26.06 -15.26 19.21
C ILE A 171 26.29 -14.43 20.48
N THR A 172 27.28 -14.81 21.30
CA THR A 172 27.67 -14.05 22.50
C THR A 172 27.96 -12.58 22.19
N HIS A 173 28.74 -12.31 21.14
CA HIS A 173 29.06 -10.94 20.73
C HIS A 173 27.82 -10.19 20.21
N GLN A 174 26.94 -10.85 19.46
CA GLN A 174 25.69 -10.26 18.97
C GLN A 174 24.76 -9.90 20.14
N VAL A 175 24.53 -10.82 21.09
CA VAL A 175 23.73 -10.59 22.30
C VAL A 175 24.31 -9.44 23.13
N GLN A 176 25.62 -9.42 23.37
CA GLN A 176 26.27 -8.29 24.08
C GLN A 176 26.18 -6.96 23.32
N SER A 177 26.23 -6.97 21.98
CA SER A 177 26.06 -5.77 21.16
C SER A 177 24.62 -5.24 21.21
N THR A 178 23.62 -6.13 21.24
CA THR A 178 22.21 -5.76 21.35
C THR A 178 21.88 -5.24 22.75
N LEU A 179 22.38 -5.89 23.80
CA LEU A 179 22.31 -5.36 25.18
C LEU A 179 23.01 -3.99 25.28
N GLY A 180 24.17 -3.83 24.65
CA GLY A 180 24.90 -2.57 24.62
C GLY A 180 24.16 -1.43 23.93
N SER A 181 23.32 -1.70 22.92
CA SER A 181 22.49 -0.67 22.26
C SER A 181 21.35 -0.18 23.16
N LEU A 182 20.87 -1.05 24.07
CA LEU A 182 19.92 -0.75 25.15
C LEU A 182 20.58 -0.10 26.38
N LEU A 183 21.87 0.24 26.31
CA LEU A 183 22.71 0.72 27.42
C LEU A 183 22.84 -0.28 28.58
N ILE A 184 22.61 -1.57 28.31
CA ILE A 184 22.75 -2.68 29.26
C ILE A 184 24.19 -3.20 29.22
N VAL A 185 24.77 -3.46 30.39
CA VAL A 185 26.15 -3.98 30.52
C VAL A 185 26.12 -5.42 31.01
N ALA A 186 26.35 -6.36 30.08
CA ALA A 186 26.39 -7.79 30.35
C ALA A 186 27.81 -8.37 30.33
N LYS A 187 28.08 -9.33 31.24
CA LYS A 187 29.40 -9.94 31.47
C LYS A 187 29.29 -11.46 31.56
N PHE A 188 30.39 -12.17 31.26
CA PHE A 188 30.49 -13.61 31.42
C PHE A 188 30.55 -14.02 32.90
N THR A 189 29.92 -15.15 33.23
CA THR A 189 30.12 -15.86 34.50
C THR A 189 31.47 -16.61 34.48
N ALA A 190 32.56 -15.92 34.15
CA ALA A 190 33.88 -16.53 34.00
C ALA A 190 34.33 -17.16 35.34
N LEU A 191 34.93 -18.37 35.28
CA LEU A 191 35.17 -19.26 36.44
C LEU A 191 33.90 -19.74 37.18
N GLN A 192 32.70 -19.35 36.75
CA GLN A 192 31.41 -19.67 37.38
C GLN A 192 30.37 -20.15 36.35
N MET A 193 30.81 -20.84 35.28
CA MET A 193 29.91 -21.32 34.21
C MET A 193 28.92 -22.40 34.68
N GLU A 194 29.28 -23.18 35.71
CA GLU A 194 28.38 -24.14 36.35
C GLU A 194 27.27 -23.44 37.16
N ASP A 195 27.64 -22.53 38.07
CA ASP A 195 26.67 -21.68 38.80
C ASP A 195 25.77 -20.89 37.83
N GLY A 196 26.35 -20.39 36.75
CA GLY A 196 25.65 -19.65 35.71
C GLY A 196 24.63 -20.50 34.95
N LEU A 197 24.94 -21.76 34.66
CA LEU A 197 23.96 -22.67 34.06
C LEU A 197 22.88 -23.08 35.07
N LEU A 198 23.26 -23.38 36.31
CA LEU A 198 22.29 -23.71 37.38
C LEU A 198 21.29 -22.56 37.60
N SER A 199 21.76 -21.31 37.53
CA SER A 199 20.93 -20.11 37.65
C SER A 199 19.97 -19.87 36.48
N THR A 200 20.12 -20.57 35.35
CA THR A 200 19.18 -20.52 34.22
C THR A 200 18.37 -21.81 34.04
N THR A 201 18.62 -22.85 34.84
CA THR A 201 17.75 -24.03 34.85
C THR A 201 16.37 -23.73 35.45
N PRO A 202 15.30 -24.42 35.02
CA PRO A 202 13.95 -24.27 35.58
C PRO A 202 13.78 -24.79 37.03
N LEU A 203 14.88 -24.98 37.77
CA LEU A 203 14.89 -25.31 39.19
C LEU A 203 14.58 -24.10 40.09
N GLY A 204 14.71 -22.88 39.56
CA GLY A 204 14.43 -21.64 40.31
C GLY A 204 15.46 -21.33 41.40
N ILE A 205 16.73 -21.70 41.20
CA ILE A 205 17.82 -21.54 42.16
C ILE A 205 18.85 -20.54 41.61
N ASP A 206 18.86 -19.30 42.11
CA ASP A 206 19.92 -18.34 41.80
C ASP A 206 21.22 -18.72 42.54
N LYS A 207 22.24 -19.16 41.81
CA LYS A 207 23.58 -19.46 42.34
C LYS A 207 24.52 -18.25 42.27
N LEU A 208 24.31 -17.35 41.32
CA LEU A 208 25.15 -16.18 41.09
C LEU A 208 24.84 -15.04 42.07
N SER A 209 23.56 -14.88 42.44
CA SER A 209 23.03 -13.82 43.33
C SER A 209 23.41 -12.38 42.92
N ILE A 210 23.55 -12.11 41.61
CA ILE A 210 23.98 -10.81 41.08
C ILE A 210 22.74 -9.90 40.89
N THR A 211 22.26 -9.36 42.01
CA THR A 211 21.05 -8.53 42.07
C THR A 211 21.31 -7.04 41.81
N ARG A 212 20.34 -6.37 41.19
CA ARG A 212 20.21 -4.91 41.05
C ARG A 212 18.94 -4.46 41.80
N ASN A 213 19.02 -3.41 42.60
CA ASN A 213 17.81 -2.84 43.22
C ASN A 213 16.94 -2.14 42.14
N MET A 214 15.62 -2.37 42.18
CA MET A 214 14.61 -1.74 41.33
C MET A 214 13.34 -1.41 42.12
N ASP A 215 12.62 -0.38 41.68
CA ASP A 215 11.23 -0.10 42.04
C ASP A 215 10.23 -1.00 41.26
N THR A 216 8.95 -0.95 41.62
CA THR A 216 7.88 -1.77 41.02
C THR A 216 7.60 -1.38 39.57
N THR A 217 7.61 -0.09 39.25
CA THR A 217 7.34 0.40 37.89
C THR A 217 8.47 -0.02 36.94
N SER A 218 9.73 0.20 37.31
CA SER A 218 10.89 -0.28 36.54
C SER A 218 10.85 -1.80 36.36
N LEU A 219 10.59 -2.55 37.44
CA LEU A 219 10.49 -4.01 37.39
C LEU A 219 9.34 -4.49 36.49
N ALA A 220 8.19 -3.82 36.49
CA ALA A 220 7.05 -4.18 35.63
C ALA A 220 7.42 -4.08 34.13
N THR A 221 8.29 -3.15 33.75
CA THR A 221 8.76 -3.04 32.35
C THR A 221 9.69 -4.17 31.89
N THR A 222 10.20 -5.02 32.79
CA THR A 222 11.09 -6.14 32.41
C THR A 222 10.33 -7.41 32.01
N PHE A 223 8.99 -7.41 32.08
CA PHE A 223 8.18 -8.58 31.69
C PHE A 223 8.11 -8.71 30.16
N PRO A 224 8.37 -9.89 29.58
CA PRO A 224 8.61 -10.05 28.14
C PRO A 224 7.35 -10.12 27.25
N PHE A 225 6.17 -9.81 27.79
CA PHE A 225 4.88 -10.06 27.14
C PHE A 225 4.26 -8.78 26.59
N VAL A 226 4.87 -8.23 25.53
CA VAL A 226 4.53 -6.89 25.01
C VAL A 226 3.74 -6.93 23.69
N SER A 227 3.93 -7.98 22.87
CA SER A 227 3.09 -8.28 21.71
C SER A 227 2.52 -9.70 21.78
N ALA A 228 1.35 -9.92 21.18
CA ALA A 228 0.71 -11.23 21.12
C ALA A 228 1.02 -11.91 19.78
N GLU A 229 1.74 -13.04 19.81
CA GLU A 229 1.98 -13.81 18.59
C GLU A 229 0.71 -14.56 18.16
N LEU A 230 0.08 -14.11 17.07
CA LEU A 230 -1.13 -14.69 16.50
C LEU A 230 -0.83 -15.56 15.26
N SER A 231 0.04 -16.56 15.45
CA SER A 231 0.37 -17.54 14.41
C SER A 231 -0.02 -18.98 14.79
N SER A 232 -0.36 -19.79 13.79
CA SER A 232 -0.65 -21.22 13.92
C SER A 232 -0.12 -21.98 12.72
N ASP A 233 0.25 -23.24 12.94
CA ASP A 233 0.62 -24.23 11.93
C ASP A 233 -0.42 -24.45 10.80
N ARG A 234 -1.66 -24.00 11.00
CA ARG A 234 -2.82 -24.24 10.13
C ARG A 234 -3.76 -23.05 10.16
N GLY A 235 -4.19 -22.60 8.99
CA GLY A 235 -5.18 -21.54 8.87
C GLY A 235 -5.11 -20.78 7.56
N VAL A 236 -5.91 -19.73 7.48
CA VAL A 236 -5.75 -18.68 6.47
C VAL A 236 -4.67 -17.71 6.94
N LEU A 237 -3.77 -17.31 6.03
CA LEU A 237 -2.91 -16.14 6.23
C LEU A 237 -3.76 -14.87 6.10
N TYR A 238 -3.80 -14.04 7.13
CA TYR A 238 -4.50 -12.74 7.10
C TYR A 238 -3.56 -11.61 6.71
N GLY A 239 -2.30 -11.68 7.12
CA GLY A 239 -1.30 -10.65 6.85
C GLY A 239 -0.03 -10.84 7.67
N ILE A 240 0.73 -9.76 7.79
CA ILE A 240 1.93 -9.62 8.62
C ILE A 240 1.59 -8.76 9.83
N ASN A 241 2.15 -9.08 10.98
CA ASN A 241 2.09 -8.27 12.20
C ASN A 241 3.06 -7.07 12.06
N GLU A 242 2.57 -5.83 12.13
CA GLU A 242 3.43 -4.63 11.98
C GLU A 242 4.38 -4.41 13.17
N ASP A 243 4.09 -4.98 14.34
CA ASP A 243 4.90 -4.78 15.55
C ASP A 243 6.16 -5.67 15.56
N ASN A 244 6.15 -6.81 14.83
CA ASN A 244 7.24 -7.80 14.86
C ASN A 244 7.48 -8.60 13.55
N ASP A 245 6.88 -8.19 12.43
CA ASP A 245 6.95 -8.84 11.10
C ASP A 245 6.53 -10.35 11.05
N SER A 246 5.92 -10.89 12.10
CA SER A 246 5.43 -12.29 12.12
C SER A 246 4.21 -12.53 11.21
N LEU A 247 4.05 -13.77 10.72
CA LEU A 247 2.92 -14.16 9.87
C LEU A 247 1.66 -14.44 10.70
N VAL A 248 0.58 -13.70 10.47
CA VAL A 248 -0.70 -13.90 11.16
C VAL A 248 -1.52 -14.96 10.41
N ILE A 249 -1.38 -16.21 10.84
CA ILE A 249 -2.01 -17.41 10.23
C ILE A 249 -2.98 -18.02 11.25
N PHE A 250 -4.26 -18.20 10.88
CA PHE A 250 -5.28 -18.66 11.84
C PHE A 250 -6.44 -19.47 11.22
N ASP A 251 -6.77 -20.64 11.79
CA ASP A 251 -8.00 -21.39 11.46
C ASP A 251 -9.16 -20.95 12.37
N ARG A 252 -10.08 -20.15 11.82
CA ARG A 252 -11.27 -19.68 12.53
C ARG A 252 -12.17 -20.80 13.05
N PHE A 253 -12.15 -21.98 12.42
CA PHE A 253 -12.96 -23.13 12.85
C PHE A 253 -12.47 -23.77 14.16
N ARG A 254 -11.37 -23.27 14.74
CA ARG A 254 -10.87 -23.64 16.08
C ARG A 254 -11.37 -22.72 17.21
N LEU A 255 -12.00 -21.58 16.90
CA LEU A 255 -12.43 -20.57 17.89
C LEU A 255 -13.78 -20.91 18.55
N GLU A 256 -14.12 -20.16 19.62
CA GLU A 256 -15.40 -20.25 20.32
C GLU A 256 -16.60 -19.78 19.48
N ASN A 257 -16.36 -18.98 18.44
CA ASN A 257 -17.29 -18.73 17.34
C ASN A 257 -16.49 -18.58 16.04
N TYR A 258 -17.10 -18.89 14.89
CA TYR A 258 -16.42 -18.90 13.58
C TYR A 258 -16.65 -17.60 12.79
N ASN A 259 -17.46 -16.69 13.31
CA ASN A 259 -17.82 -15.45 12.66
C ASN A 259 -16.71 -14.40 12.69
N SER A 260 -16.69 -13.56 11.67
CA SER A 260 -15.82 -12.40 11.52
C SER A 260 -16.65 -11.12 11.34
N LEU A 261 -16.08 -9.99 11.75
CA LEU A 261 -16.65 -8.65 11.55
C LEU A 261 -15.58 -7.77 10.93
N ILE A 262 -15.87 -7.12 9.81
CA ILE A 262 -14.94 -6.23 9.12
C ILE A 262 -15.53 -4.82 9.07
N PHE A 263 -14.89 -3.90 9.76
CA PHE A 263 -15.21 -2.48 9.70
C PHE A 263 -14.10 -1.75 8.94
N ALA A 264 -14.44 -1.26 7.76
CA ALA A 264 -13.69 -0.22 7.08
C ALA A 264 -14.46 1.10 7.16
N THR A 265 -13.84 2.21 6.80
CA THR A 265 -14.60 3.40 6.41
C THR A 265 -15.02 3.29 4.95
N SER A 266 -16.28 3.65 4.62
CA SER A 266 -16.61 4.13 3.27
C SER A 266 -15.56 5.16 2.87
N GLY A 267 -15.11 5.14 1.61
CA GLY A 267 -13.90 5.79 1.10
C GLY A 267 -13.76 7.27 1.47
N ALA A 268 -13.36 7.55 2.72
CA ALA A 268 -13.81 8.74 3.43
C ALA A 268 -13.30 10.01 2.75
N GLY A 269 -14.23 10.75 2.13
CA GLY A 269 -13.95 12.02 1.49
C GLY A 269 -12.78 11.98 0.51
N LYS A 270 -12.90 11.20 -0.56
CA LYS A 270 -12.05 11.36 -1.76
C LYS A 270 -12.45 12.56 -2.63
N SER A 271 -13.29 13.44 -2.09
CA SER A 271 -14.01 14.45 -2.84
C SER A 271 -13.26 15.78 -2.96
N THR A 272 -13.46 16.45 -4.08
CA THR A 272 -12.82 17.73 -4.45
C THR A 272 -13.84 18.88 -4.50
N SER A 273 -13.41 20.14 -4.39
CA SER A 273 -14.30 21.28 -4.68
C SER A 273 -14.72 21.26 -6.15
N GLY A 274 -16.02 21.43 -6.41
CA GLY A 274 -16.59 21.46 -7.77
C GLY A 274 -16.04 22.56 -8.68
N ASN A 275 -15.25 23.49 -8.15
CA ASN A 275 -14.54 24.52 -8.90
C ASN A 275 -13.18 24.07 -9.48
N GLU A 276 -12.62 22.95 -9.01
CA GLU A 276 -11.35 22.44 -9.50
C GLU A 276 -11.48 21.83 -10.91
N PRO A 277 -10.48 22.00 -11.79
CA PRO A 277 -10.51 21.44 -13.13
C PRO A 277 -10.15 19.95 -13.15
N VAL A 278 -10.77 19.21 -14.06
CA VAL A 278 -10.48 17.80 -14.38
C VAL A 278 -10.36 17.64 -15.89
N LEU A 279 -9.41 16.80 -16.32
CA LEU A 279 -9.22 16.45 -17.72
C LEU A 279 -9.88 15.09 -17.98
N TYR A 280 -10.91 15.07 -18.83
CA TYR A 280 -11.72 13.89 -19.12
C TYR A 280 -11.87 13.68 -20.63
N ARG A 281 -12.11 12.44 -21.04
CA ARG A 281 -12.57 12.06 -22.38
C ARG A 281 -14.04 11.69 -22.29
N ASN A 282 -14.86 12.10 -23.26
CA ASN A 282 -16.27 11.73 -23.32
C ASN A 282 -16.52 10.50 -24.21
N HIS A 283 -17.76 10.00 -24.23
CA HIS A 283 -18.23 8.88 -25.06
C HIS A 283 -17.81 8.96 -26.55
N SER A 284 -17.68 10.17 -27.11
CA SER A 284 -17.27 10.40 -28.50
C SER A 284 -15.75 10.52 -28.69
N GLY A 285 -14.96 10.12 -27.69
CA GLY A 285 -13.50 10.15 -27.70
C GLY A 285 -12.87 11.54 -27.57
N GLU A 286 -13.64 12.62 -27.39
CA GLU A 286 -13.10 13.99 -27.35
C GLU A 286 -12.51 14.33 -25.98
N ILE A 287 -11.25 14.77 -25.94
CA ILE A 287 -10.57 15.18 -24.71
C ILE A 287 -10.94 16.62 -24.34
N LYS A 288 -11.43 16.83 -23.12
CA LYS A 288 -11.97 18.10 -22.62
C LYS A 288 -11.46 18.42 -21.22
N LEU A 289 -11.04 19.67 -21.02
CA LEU A 289 -10.76 20.22 -19.70
C LEU A 289 -12.06 20.89 -19.18
N GLY A 290 -12.60 20.39 -18.08
CA GLY A 290 -13.83 20.89 -17.45
C GLY A 290 -13.62 21.22 -15.98
N LYS A 291 -14.61 21.85 -15.33
CA LYS A 291 -14.70 21.86 -13.86
C LYS A 291 -15.39 20.58 -13.41
N ILE A 292 -14.86 19.86 -12.42
CA ILE A 292 -15.40 18.57 -11.99
C ILE A 292 -16.88 18.63 -11.61
N GLY A 293 -17.31 19.63 -10.83
CA GLY A 293 -18.72 19.82 -10.50
C GLY A 293 -19.60 20.06 -11.73
N ASN A 294 -19.11 20.80 -12.73
CA ASN A 294 -19.83 21.02 -14.00
C ASN A 294 -19.82 19.80 -14.95
N VAL A 295 -19.02 18.78 -14.67
CA VAL A 295 -18.97 17.51 -15.39
C VAL A 295 -19.95 16.54 -14.71
N VAL A 296 -19.79 16.30 -13.41
CA VAL A 296 -20.68 15.44 -12.61
C VAL A 296 -22.14 15.94 -12.66
N GLU A 297 -22.41 17.23 -12.49
CA GLU A 297 -23.77 17.80 -12.61
C GLU A 297 -24.41 17.60 -14.00
N LYS A 298 -23.63 17.36 -15.06
CA LYS A 298 -24.17 17.05 -16.40
C LYS A 298 -24.38 15.56 -16.62
N ILE A 299 -23.68 14.73 -15.87
CA ILE A 299 -23.82 13.28 -15.85
C ILE A 299 -25.07 12.93 -15.03
N ILE A 300 -25.17 13.45 -13.80
CA ILE A 300 -26.35 13.34 -12.92
C ILE A 300 -27.65 13.83 -13.61
N LYS A 301 -27.58 14.83 -14.49
CA LYS A 301 -28.75 15.34 -15.25
C LYS A 301 -29.06 14.56 -16.54
N LYS A 302 -28.47 13.38 -16.72
CA LYS A 302 -28.56 12.56 -17.94
C LYS A 302 -28.62 11.06 -17.70
N GLY A 303 -27.84 10.55 -16.75
CA GLY A 303 -27.94 9.18 -16.27
C GLY A 303 -29.07 9.04 -15.24
N VAL A 304 -29.19 7.83 -14.70
CA VAL A 304 -29.97 7.59 -13.47
C VAL A 304 -29.18 8.16 -12.29
N LEU A 305 -29.85 8.88 -11.40
CA LEU A 305 -29.25 9.36 -10.15
C LEU A 305 -29.44 8.29 -9.08
N GLU A 306 -28.35 7.72 -8.62
CA GLU A 306 -28.29 6.64 -7.64
C GLU A 306 -27.66 7.14 -6.34
N LYS A 307 -28.10 6.61 -5.20
CA LYS A 307 -27.42 6.82 -3.91
C LYS A 307 -26.21 5.89 -3.88
N ILE A 308 -25.03 6.46 -3.67
CA ILE A 308 -23.74 5.75 -3.67
C ILE A 308 -23.35 5.37 -2.23
N ASP A 309 -23.51 6.30 -1.28
CA ASP A 309 -23.35 6.06 0.15
C ASP A 309 -24.32 6.97 0.95
N GLU A 310 -24.29 6.91 2.29
CA GLU A 310 -25.13 7.75 3.16
C GLU A 310 -25.02 9.27 2.89
N GLU A 311 -23.84 9.79 2.52
CA GLU A 311 -23.62 11.21 2.21
C GLU A 311 -23.65 11.53 0.70
N MET A 312 -23.47 10.53 -0.18
CA MET A 312 -23.10 10.70 -1.59
C MET A 312 -24.14 10.18 -2.60
N GLU A 313 -24.44 11.01 -3.60
CA GLU A 313 -25.37 10.74 -4.70
C GLU A 313 -24.66 10.91 -6.06
N GLY A 314 -24.89 10.02 -7.03
CA GLY A 314 -24.07 9.96 -8.25
C GLY A 314 -24.68 9.15 -9.40
N VAL A 315 -23.81 8.75 -10.33
CA VAL A 315 -24.15 7.91 -11.49
C VAL A 315 -23.07 6.85 -11.67
N VAL A 316 -23.47 5.58 -11.73
CA VAL A 316 -22.60 4.43 -12.05
C VAL A 316 -22.45 4.32 -13.58
N ASP A 317 -21.26 3.90 -14.03
CA ASP A 317 -20.83 3.94 -15.44
C ASP A 317 -21.18 5.25 -16.19
N PRO A 318 -20.58 6.38 -15.79
CA PRO A 318 -20.82 7.68 -16.42
C PRO A 318 -20.33 7.81 -17.87
N GLY A 319 -19.77 6.75 -18.48
CA GLY A 319 -19.29 6.73 -19.86
C GLY A 319 -18.20 7.78 -20.18
N ILE A 320 -17.42 8.18 -19.17
CA ILE A 320 -16.26 9.06 -19.36
C ILE A 320 -14.99 8.35 -18.92
N GLU A 321 -13.86 8.75 -19.50
CA GLU A 321 -12.53 8.39 -19.03
C GLU A 321 -11.86 9.63 -18.44
N VAL A 322 -10.91 9.45 -17.54
CA VAL A 322 -9.98 10.50 -17.09
C VAL A 322 -8.54 10.05 -17.31
N TYR A 323 -7.59 10.98 -17.24
CA TYR A 323 -6.18 10.62 -17.25
C TYR A 323 -5.77 10.17 -15.85
N ALA A 324 -5.22 8.98 -15.71
CA ALA A 324 -4.82 8.39 -14.44
C ALA A 324 -3.45 7.70 -14.55
N PHE A 325 -2.95 7.16 -13.43
CA PHE A 325 -1.65 6.50 -13.37
C PHE A 325 -1.71 5.18 -12.58
N ASP A 326 -0.89 4.22 -12.99
CA ASP A 326 -0.78 2.88 -12.41
C ASP A 326 0.27 2.75 -11.30
N LYS A 327 0.36 1.54 -10.72
CA LYS A 327 1.38 1.14 -9.71
C LYS A 327 2.84 1.21 -10.21
N TYR A 328 3.07 1.33 -11.52
CA TYR A 328 4.39 1.48 -12.14
C TYR A 328 4.70 2.94 -12.55
N LEU A 329 3.85 3.90 -12.15
CA LEU A 329 3.98 5.33 -12.41
C LEU A 329 3.88 5.68 -13.91
N LYS A 330 3.09 4.91 -14.66
CA LYS A 330 2.75 5.09 -16.07
C LYS A 330 1.38 5.70 -16.26
N GLY A 331 1.26 6.58 -17.26
CA GLY A 331 0.07 7.42 -17.46
C GLY A 331 -0.82 6.94 -18.61
N ASN A 332 -2.08 6.70 -18.30
CA ASN A 332 -3.09 6.12 -19.19
C ASN A 332 -4.43 6.88 -19.11
N TRP A 333 -5.36 6.47 -19.99
CA TRP A 333 -6.72 7.00 -20.04
C TRP A 333 -7.67 5.89 -19.63
N SER A 334 -8.43 6.16 -18.58
CA SER A 334 -8.95 5.11 -17.70
C SER A 334 -10.40 5.41 -17.39
N LYS A 335 -11.25 4.39 -17.48
CA LYS A 335 -12.70 4.53 -17.34
C LYS A 335 -13.06 4.98 -15.92
N VAL A 336 -13.94 5.97 -15.81
CA VAL A 336 -14.58 6.33 -14.53
C VAL A 336 -15.70 5.33 -14.27
N SER A 337 -15.68 4.68 -13.11
CA SER A 337 -16.72 3.73 -12.67
C SER A 337 -17.90 4.43 -12.00
N ILE A 338 -17.66 5.49 -11.22
CA ILE A 338 -18.69 6.28 -10.53
C ILE A 338 -18.40 7.78 -10.66
N ALA A 339 -19.43 8.60 -10.95
CA ALA A 339 -19.33 10.06 -10.91
C ALA A 339 -20.37 10.66 -9.95
N ALA A 340 -19.92 11.26 -8.85
CA ALA A 340 -20.79 11.51 -7.69
C ALA A 340 -20.51 12.84 -6.97
N ARG A 341 -21.44 13.24 -6.08
CA ARG A 341 -21.39 14.44 -5.25
C ARG A 341 -21.83 14.14 -3.81
N LYS A 342 -21.19 14.75 -2.82
CA LYS A 342 -21.67 14.77 -1.42
C LYS A 342 -21.69 16.17 -0.83
N ILE A 343 -22.41 16.37 0.27
CA ILE A 343 -22.53 17.68 0.93
C ILE A 343 -21.14 18.19 1.33
N ALA A 344 -20.84 19.46 1.04
CA ALA A 344 -19.51 20.00 1.30
C ALA A 344 -19.27 20.23 2.82
N PRO A 345 -18.19 19.68 3.42
CA PRO A 345 -17.89 19.89 4.83
C PRO A 345 -17.53 21.36 5.10
N LYS A 346 -17.65 21.77 6.37
CA LYS A 346 -17.42 23.17 6.82
C LYS A 346 -16.03 23.71 6.44
N THR A 347 -15.03 22.82 6.37
CA THR A 347 -13.62 23.13 6.09
C THR A 347 -13.11 22.26 4.96
N LEU A 348 -12.33 22.84 4.04
CA LEU A 348 -11.59 22.17 2.97
C LEU A 348 -10.10 22.50 3.09
N TYR A 349 -9.25 21.63 2.59
CA TYR A 349 -7.80 21.79 2.57
C TYR A 349 -7.35 22.22 1.18
N LYS A 350 -6.60 23.33 1.13
CA LYS A 350 -6.02 23.86 -0.09
C LYS A 350 -4.51 23.63 -0.11
N VAL A 351 -4.10 22.57 -0.82
CA VAL A 351 -2.71 22.23 -1.08
C VAL A 351 -2.17 23.06 -2.24
N ARG A 352 -0.87 23.38 -2.20
CA ARG A 352 -0.16 24.11 -3.27
C ARG A 352 1.29 23.63 -3.39
N THR A 353 1.70 23.35 -4.62
CA THR A 353 3.05 22.86 -4.94
C THR A 353 4.02 23.96 -5.41
N LYS A 354 5.31 23.65 -5.52
CA LYS A 354 6.38 24.58 -5.93
C LYS A 354 6.30 24.99 -7.39
N SER A 355 5.85 24.13 -8.32
CA SER A 355 5.48 24.55 -9.69
C SER A 355 4.20 25.39 -9.74
N GLY A 356 3.53 25.58 -8.61
CA GLY A 356 2.38 26.48 -8.45
C GLY A 356 1.04 25.84 -8.75
N ARG A 357 0.95 24.51 -8.68
CA ARG A 357 -0.32 23.79 -8.76
C ARG A 357 -1.10 24.04 -7.48
N GLU A 358 -2.41 23.88 -7.54
CA GLU A 358 -3.30 23.95 -6.38
C GLU A 358 -4.35 22.86 -6.53
N ILE A 359 -4.79 22.24 -5.44
CA ILE A 359 -6.09 21.56 -5.38
C ILE A 359 -6.86 22.07 -4.17
N THR A 360 -8.16 21.79 -4.11
CA THR A 360 -9.02 22.08 -2.97
C THR A 360 -9.84 20.83 -2.70
N ILE A 361 -9.58 20.19 -1.57
CA ILE A 361 -10.02 18.82 -1.22
C ILE A 361 -10.59 18.78 0.19
N THR A 362 -11.27 17.71 0.56
CA THR A 362 -11.65 17.45 1.96
C THR A 362 -10.42 17.05 2.80
N ALA A 363 -10.57 16.85 4.11
CA ALA A 363 -9.45 16.62 5.03
C ALA A 363 -8.83 15.23 4.85
N ASP A 364 -9.73 14.27 4.78
CA ASP A 364 -9.64 12.84 4.57
C ASP A 364 -9.18 12.41 3.16
N HIS A 365 -9.03 13.36 2.24
CA HIS A 365 -8.64 13.12 0.86
C HIS A 365 -7.18 12.65 0.74
N ASN A 366 -6.99 11.37 0.47
CA ASN A 366 -5.71 10.73 0.19
C ASN A 366 -4.94 11.45 -0.94
N LEU A 367 -3.64 11.64 -0.75
CA LEU A 367 -2.70 12.13 -1.75
C LEU A 367 -1.47 11.20 -1.79
N VAL A 368 -1.02 10.87 -3.00
CA VAL A 368 0.26 10.17 -3.17
C VAL A 368 1.43 11.11 -2.89
N ILE A 369 2.36 10.68 -2.06
CA ILE A 369 3.62 11.39 -1.78
C ILE A 369 4.85 10.46 -1.97
N LEU A 370 6.00 11.06 -2.26
CA LEU A 370 7.30 10.40 -2.14
C LEU A 370 7.98 10.89 -0.85
N LYS A 371 8.30 9.96 0.05
CA LYS A 371 8.93 10.22 1.35
C LYS A 371 10.03 9.19 1.62
N ASN A 372 11.24 9.64 1.94
CA ASN A 372 12.43 8.78 2.12
C ASN A 372 12.72 7.84 0.92
N GLY A 373 12.36 8.26 -0.29
CA GLY A 373 12.52 7.48 -1.53
C GLY A 373 11.50 6.35 -1.72
N LYS A 374 10.62 6.09 -0.75
CA LYS A 374 9.42 5.23 -0.91
C LYS A 374 8.23 6.11 -1.32
N ILE A 375 7.23 5.49 -1.95
CA ILE A 375 5.92 6.12 -2.17
C ILE A 375 5.00 5.67 -1.05
N SER A 376 4.23 6.62 -0.50
CA SER A 376 3.14 6.36 0.44
C SER A 376 1.92 7.18 0.08
N ILE A 377 0.81 6.91 0.75
CA ILE A 377 -0.40 7.73 0.72
C ILE A 377 -0.42 8.57 2.01
N ALA A 378 -0.98 9.76 1.96
CA ALA A 378 -1.22 10.60 3.15
C ALA A 378 -2.45 11.49 2.93
N LYS A 379 -3.28 11.69 3.95
CA LYS A 379 -4.45 12.57 3.88
C LYS A 379 -4.05 14.04 3.74
N ALA A 380 -4.99 14.86 3.27
CA ALA A 380 -4.79 16.29 3.03
C ALA A 380 -4.46 17.11 4.29
N ASP A 381 -4.64 16.53 5.47
CA ASP A 381 -4.29 17.12 6.77
C ASP A 381 -3.14 16.42 7.53
N GLU A 382 -2.67 15.28 7.03
CA GLU A 382 -1.45 14.57 7.47
C GLU A 382 -0.19 15.07 6.71
N ILE A 383 -0.34 15.56 5.47
CA ILE A 383 0.76 16.09 4.65
C ILE A 383 1.39 17.38 5.22
N GLU A 384 2.68 17.59 4.94
CA GLU A 384 3.46 18.74 5.40
C GLU A 384 4.01 19.62 4.26
N SER A 385 4.55 20.79 4.61
CA SER A 385 5.17 21.72 3.66
C SER A 385 6.62 21.33 3.30
N GLY A 386 6.80 20.11 2.80
CA GLY A 386 8.09 19.58 2.36
C GLY A 386 7.97 18.35 1.46
N ASP A 387 6.95 17.51 1.70
CA ASP A 387 6.67 16.29 0.95
C ASP A 387 6.50 16.54 -0.56
N TYR A 388 6.75 15.51 -1.37
CA TYR A 388 6.73 15.60 -2.84
C TYR A 388 5.53 14.89 -3.43
N ILE A 389 4.66 15.64 -4.10
CA ILE A 389 3.50 15.09 -4.81
C ILE A 389 3.90 14.79 -6.26
N PRO A 390 3.48 13.65 -6.85
CA PRO A 390 3.72 13.37 -8.25
C PRO A 390 2.84 14.24 -9.14
N LEU A 391 3.39 14.69 -10.27
CA LEU A 391 2.69 15.45 -11.31
C LEU A 391 3.03 14.86 -12.70
N PRO A 392 2.10 14.87 -13.67
CA PRO A 392 2.34 14.34 -15.01
C PRO A 392 3.47 15.07 -15.74
N ARG A 393 4.43 14.33 -16.31
CA ARG A 393 5.45 14.89 -17.22
C ARG A 393 4.91 15.13 -18.63
N LYS A 394 4.01 14.26 -19.09
CA LYS A 394 3.41 14.25 -20.44
C LYS A 394 1.96 13.73 -20.33
N ILE A 395 1.09 14.20 -21.23
CA ILE A 395 -0.24 13.62 -21.43
C ILE A 395 -0.34 13.17 -22.90
N GLU A 396 -0.56 11.87 -23.13
CA GLU A 396 -0.71 11.28 -24.46
C GLU A 396 -2.07 11.66 -25.10
N THR A 397 -2.05 12.14 -26.35
CA THR A 397 -3.26 12.57 -27.08
C THR A 397 -3.22 12.09 -28.54
N LYS A 398 -3.92 10.99 -28.84
CA LYS A 398 -4.02 10.39 -30.19
C LYS A 398 -5.30 10.87 -30.91
N GLN A 399 -5.27 12.05 -31.54
CA GLN A 399 -6.43 12.62 -32.27
C GLN A 399 -5.99 13.36 -33.54
N GLU A 400 -6.63 13.09 -34.69
CA GLU A 400 -6.44 13.87 -35.93
C GLU A 400 -7.21 15.20 -35.93
N GLY A 401 -8.28 15.30 -35.12
CA GLY A 401 -9.21 16.42 -35.10
C GLY A 401 -10.07 16.55 -36.37
N GLU A 402 -11.18 17.28 -36.28
CA GLU A 402 -11.96 17.65 -37.47
C GLU A 402 -11.10 18.45 -38.48
N LYS A 403 -11.29 18.20 -39.77
CA LYS A 403 -10.57 18.93 -40.85
C LYS A 403 -11.28 20.24 -41.24
N SER A 404 -12.59 20.35 -41.00
CA SER A 404 -13.36 21.58 -41.22
C SER A 404 -14.69 21.62 -40.45
N LEU A 405 -15.09 22.79 -39.95
CA LEU A 405 -16.38 23.02 -39.28
C LEU A 405 -17.48 23.38 -40.29
N ASN A 406 -18.69 22.84 -40.09
CA ASN A 406 -19.89 23.30 -40.81
C ASN A 406 -20.47 24.57 -40.14
N VAL A 407 -20.13 25.74 -40.69
CA VAL A 407 -20.52 27.06 -40.15
C VAL A 407 -22.03 27.25 -40.17
N TYR A 408 -22.75 26.70 -41.15
CA TYR A 408 -24.21 26.82 -41.20
C TYR A 408 -24.87 26.06 -40.03
N LYS A 409 -24.40 24.84 -39.73
CA LYS A 409 -24.86 24.04 -38.58
C LYS A 409 -24.50 24.70 -37.23
N LEU A 410 -23.36 25.38 -37.14
CA LEU A 410 -22.93 26.05 -35.90
C LEU A 410 -23.70 27.37 -35.65
N LEU A 411 -24.05 28.10 -36.72
CA LEU A 411 -24.67 29.43 -36.65
C LEU A 411 -26.19 29.44 -36.84
N SER A 412 -26.84 28.32 -37.21
CA SER A 412 -28.31 28.24 -37.30
C SER A 412 -28.99 28.71 -36.01
N ASN A 413 -28.41 28.34 -34.86
CA ASN A 413 -28.91 28.67 -33.54
C ASN A 413 -28.15 29.89 -32.97
N SER A 414 -27.94 30.93 -33.77
CA SER A 414 -27.29 32.20 -33.40
C SER A 414 -28.24 33.40 -33.57
N LYS A 415 -27.79 34.61 -33.24
CA LYS A 415 -28.61 35.83 -33.33
C LYS A 415 -28.60 36.50 -34.73
N ILE A 416 -27.99 35.86 -35.73
CA ILE A 416 -27.89 36.38 -37.09
C ILE A 416 -29.26 36.29 -37.78
N LYS A 417 -29.90 37.44 -38.03
CA LYS A 417 -31.16 37.49 -38.79
C LYS A 417 -30.92 37.01 -40.24
N TYR A 418 -31.86 36.20 -40.75
CA TYR A 418 -31.88 35.71 -42.12
C TYR A 418 -30.59 34.99 -42.58
N LEU A 419 -30.05 34.08 -41.76
CA LEU A 419 -28.89 33.27 -42.11
C LEU A 419 -29.18 32.41 -43.37
N LYS A 420 -28.36 32.54 -44.42
CA LYS A 420 -28.46 31.78 -45.67
C LYS A 420 -27.09 31.26 -46.12
N THR A 421 -27.08 30.17 -46.91
CA THR A 421 -25.92 29.77 -47.71
C THR A 421 -26.08 30.31 -49.15
N VAL A 422 -25.07 30.99 -49.69
CA VAL A 422 -25.01 31.50 -51.07
C VAL A 422 -23.60 31.25 -51.62
N LYS A 423 -23.48 30.67 -52.84
CA LYS A 423 -22.18 30.30 -53.47
C LYS A 423 -21.21 29.58 -52.51
N GLY A 424 -21.71 28.63 -51.71
CA GLY A 424 -20.91 27.89 -50.72
C GLY A 424 -20.45 28.70 -49.49
N ARG A 425 -20.84 29.97 -49.36
CA ARG A 425 -20.55 30.84 -48.20
C ARG A 425 -21.80 31.09 -47.35
N VAL A 426 -21.61 31.39 -46.07
CA VAL A 426 -22.65 31.54 -45.03
C VAL A 426 -22.64 32.96 -44.47
N GLY A 427 -23.83 33.55 -44.34
CA GLY A 427 -24.01 34.86 -43.71
C GLY A 427 -25.48 35.29 -43.67
N ASN A 428 -25.73 36.53 -43.24
CA ASN A 428 -27.03 37.20 -43.32
C ASN A 428 -27.44 37.38 -44.80
N ARG A 429 -28.74 37.28 -45.14
CA ARG A 429 -29.30 37.57 -46.47
C ARG A 429 -28.86 38.92 -47.08
N LEU A 430 -28.51 39.90 -46.24
CA LEU A 430 -28.02 41.23 -46.65
C LEU A 430 -26.49 41.38 -46.62
N ALA A 431 -25.74 40.31 -46.34
CA ALA A 431 -24.28 40.34 -46.27
C ALA A 431 -23.64 40.41 -47.66
N LYS A 432 -22.78 41.41 -47.87
CA LYS A 432 -21.94 41.52 -49.08
C LYS A 432 -20.79 40.51 -49.05
N ASP A 433 -20.23 40.19 -50.22
CA ASP A 433 -19.01 39.41 -50.31
C ASP A 433 -17.86 40.02 -49.47
N GLY A 434 -17.03 39.15 -48.91
CA GLY A 434 -16.03 39.52 -47.91
C GLY A 434 -16.57 39.71 -46.47
N THR A 435 -17.89 39.65 -46.24
CA THR A 435 -18.46 39.62 -44.87
C THR A 435 -19.03 38.24 -44.46
N THR A 436 -19.22 37.36 -45.43
CA THR A 436 -19.61 35.94 -45.27
C THR A 436 -18.42 35.03 -44.97
N LEU A 437 -18.66 33.80 -44.50
CA LEU A 437 -17.64 32.76 -44.26
C LEU A 437 -17.80 31.56 -45.21
N PRO A 438 -16.75 30.74 -45.48
CA PRO A 438 -16.93 29.43 -46.08
C PRO A 438 -17.90 28.55 -45.27
N ARG A 439 -18.78 27.78 -45.94
CA ARG A 439 -19.70 26.83 -45.27
C ARG A 439 -18.94 25.71 -44.55
N ASN A 440 -17.92 25.18 -45.20
CA ASN A 440 -16.94 24.26 -44.63
C ASN A 440 -15.72 25.10 -44.28
N PHE A 441 -15.61 25.52 -43.03
CA PHE A 441 -14.54 26.42 -42.56
C PHE A 441 -13.31 25.60 -42.18
N PRO A 442 -12.14 25.84 -42.79
CA PRO A 442 -10.96 25.00 -42.61
C PRO A 442 -10.41 25.11 -41.19
N LEU A 443 -10.15 23.96 -40.56
CA LEU A 443 -9.41 23.88 -39.31
C LEU A 443 -7.91 23.75 -39.65
N SER A 444 -7.31 24.83 -40.13
CA SER A 444 -5.89 24.91 -40.49
C SER A 444 -5.01 25.36 -39.31
N GLU A 445 -3.71 25.08 -39.38
CA GLU A 445 -2.71 25.59 -38.42
C GLU A 445 -2.78 27.13 -38.28
N ASP A 446 -3.00 27.85 -39.38
CA ASP A 446 -3.23 29.31 -39.36
C ASP A 446 -4.46 29.73 -38.54
N PHE A 447 -5.55 28.96 -38.56
CA PHE A 447 -6.71 29.26 -37.72
C PHE A 447 -6.40 29.10 -36.24
N PHE A 448 -5.68 28.03 -35.86
CA PHE A 448 -5.30 27.83 -34.48
C PHE A 448 -4.29 28.89 -34.00
N LYS A 449 -3.32 29.28 -34.85
CA LYS A 449 -2.43 30.43 -34.64
C LYS A 449 -3.21 31.74 -34.46
N PHE A 450 -4.22 32.00 -35.30
CA PHE A 450 -5.13 33.14 -35.13
C PHE A 450 -5.92 33.07 -33.81
N LEU A 451 -6.42 31.90 -33.39
CA LEU A 451 -7.05 31.72 -32.09
C LEU A 451 -6.07 32.02 -30.95
N GLY A 452 -4.79 31.67 -31.09
CA GLY A 452 -3.72 32.04 -30.16
C GLY A 452 -3.60 33.56 -30.00
N TYR A 453 -3.48 34.29 -31.11
CA TYR A 453 -3.49 35.77 -31.11
C TYR A 453 -4.78 36.37 -30.56
N PHE A 454 -5.94 35.74 -30.80
CA PHE A 454 -7.21 36.23 -30.27
C PHE A 454 -7.33 36.00 -28.75
N VAL A 455 -6.81 34.88 -28.24
CA VAL A 455 -6.82 34.57 -26.80
C VAL A 455 -5.80 35.41 -26.02
N SER A 456 -4.68 35.83 -26.62
CA SER A 456 -3.82 36.88 -26.04
C SER A 456 -4.44 38.27 -26.28
N GLU A 457 -4.14 38.87 -27.43
CA GLU A 457 -4.33 40.28 -27.79
C GLU A 457 -5.71 40.61 -28.40
N GLY A 458 -6.58 39.60 -28.56
CA GLY A 458 -7.90 39.75 -29.16
C GLY A 458 -8.97 40.34 -28.24
N ASN A 459 -9.85 41.14 -28.84
CA ASN A 459 -11.05 41.72 -28.25
C ASN A 459 -12.20 41.72 -29.29
N ALA A 460 -13.31 41.06 -28.97
CA ALA A 460 -14.53 41.12 -29.78
C ALA A 460 -15.55 42.06 -29.12
N THR A 461 -15.88 43.18 -29.76
CA THR A 461 -16.94 44.08 -29.31
C THR A 461 -18.32 43.56 -29.76
N LYS A 462 -19.39 44.36 -29.61
CA LYS A 462 -20.69 44.06 -30.24
C LYS A 462 -20.64 44.10 -31.78
N GLN A 463 -19.72 44.88 -32.36
CA GLN A 463 -19.69 45.19 -33.80
C GLN A 463 -18.48 44.62 -34.55
N ARG A 464 -17.32 44.46 -33.89
CA ARG A 464 -16.06 44.05 -34.57
C ARG A 464 -15.24 43.07 -33.75
N VAL A 465 -14.43 42.28 -34.45
CA VAL A 465 -13.31 41.50 -33.90
C VAL A 465 -12.03 42.31 -34.15
N LEU A 466 -11.24 42.57 -33.10
CA LEU A 466 -10.00 43.35 -33.14
C LEU A 466 -8.85 42.54 -32.50
N ILE A 467 -7.72 42.43 -33.20
CA ILE A 467 -6.42 42.07 -32.62
C ILE A 467 -5.65 43.37 -32.40
N SER A 468 -5.09 43.60 -31.21
CA SER A 468 -4.33 44.81 -30.87
C SER A 468 -2.85 44.47 -30.70
N ASN A 469 -1.99 44.84 -31.64
CA ASN A 469 -0.56 44.59 -31.51
C ASN A 469 0.24 45.60 -32.35
N THR A 470 1.52 45.81 -32.02
CA THR A 470 2.42 46.74 -32.72
C THR A 470 3.52 46.05 -33.52
N ASP A 471 3.70 44.73 -33.37
CA ASP A 471 4.66 43.96 -34.18
C ASP A 471 4.08 43.71 -35.58
N LYS A 472 4.82 44.13 -36.61
CA LYS A 472 4.39 43.98 -38.01
C LYS A 472 4.22 42.51 -38.41
N VAL A 473 4.97 41.58 -37.80
CA VAL A 473 4.86 40.15 -38.11
C VAL A 473 3.47 39.63 -37.75
N VAL A 474 2.99 39.95 -36.54
CA VAL A 474 1.66 39.54 -36.04
C VAL A 474 0.54 40.17 -36.89
N LEU A 475 0.65 41.46 -37.22
CA LEU A 475 -0.35 42.14 -38.04
C LEU A 475 -0.41 41.61 -39.48
N ASN A 476 0.73 41.26 -40.07
CA ASN A 476 0.81 40.68 -41.41
C ASN A 476 0.24 39.26 -41.45
N ASP A 477 0.52 38.43 -40.44
CA ASP A 477 0.03 37.05 -40.37
C ASP A 477 -1.51 37.00 -40.21
N VAL A 478 -2.08 37.86 -39.36
CA VAL A 478 -3.54 38.01 -39.23
C VAL A 478 -4.17 38.60 -40.51
N ALA A 479 -3.49 39.52 -41.19
CA ALA A 479 -3.95 40.06 -42.48
C ALA A 479 -3.96 38.98 -43.58
N TYR A 480 -2.90 38.17 -43.66
CA TYR A 480 -2.81 37.02 -44.56
C TYR A 480 -3.93 36.02 -44.30
N TYR A 481 -4.18 35.66 -43.03
CA TYR A 481 -5.25 34.76 -42.65
C TYR A 481 -6.65 35.27 -43.03
N PHE A 482 -6.95 36.56 -42.78
CA PHE A 482 -8.22 37.15 -43.22
C PHE A 482 -8.33 37.21 -44.75
N LYS A 483 -7.25 37.50 -45.47
CA LYS A 483 -7.23 37.45 -46.94
C LYS A 483 -7.51 36.04 -47.46
N ALA A 484 -6.89 35.01 -46.88
CA ALA A 484 -7.07 33.60 -47.26
C ALA A 484 -8.51 33.09 -47.05
N LEU A 485 -9.21 33.54 -46.01
CA LEU A 485 -10.63 33.23 -45.80
C LEU A 485 -11.58 34.07 -46.68
N GLY A 486 -11.10 35.13 -47.32
CA GLY A 486 -11.94 36.14 -47.96
C GLY A 486 -12.79 36.90 -46.93
N ILE A 487 -12.16 37.44 -45.89
CA ILE A 487 -12.77 38.29 -44.86
C ILE A 487 -12.24 39.72 -45.01
N ASN A 488 -13.15 40.69 -45.14
CA ASN A 488 -12.82 42.10 -45.18
C ASN A 488 -12.28 42.56 -43.82
N TYR A 489 -11.11 43.21 -43.82
CA TYR A 489 -10.45 43.73 -42.62
C TYR A 489 -9.95 45.16 -42.83
N SER A 490 -9.56 45.82 -41.74
CA SER A 490 -8.96 47.16 -41.78
C SER A 490 -7.92 47.33 -40.67
N ILE A 491 -6.77 47.92 -41.03
CA ILE A 491 -5.66 48.18 -40.11
C ILE A 491 -6.00 49.41 -39.27
N VAL A 492 -5.93 49.29 -37.95
CA VAL A 492 -6.06 50.42 -37.02
C VAL A 492 -4.70 51.10 -36.92
N ARG A 493 -4.64 52.39 -37.28
CA ARG A 493 -3.44 53.22 -37.14
C ARG A 493 -3.63 54.30 -36.06
N LYS A 494 -2.53 54.70 -35.42
CA LYS A 494 -2.45 55.86 -34.53
C LYS A 494 -1.08 56.50 -34.72
N GLN A 495 -1.04 57.80 -35.07
CA GLN A 495 0.20 58.51 -35.44
C GLN A 495 0.99 57.70 -36.49
N GLU A 496 0.31 57.41 -37.61
CA GLU A 496 0.72 56.58 -38.75
C GLU A 496 1.04 55.10 -38.48
N LYS A 497 1.54 54.77 -37.29
CA LYS A 497 1.89 53.41 -36.86
C LYS A 497 0.65 52.53 -36.78
N ALA A 498 0.76 51.32 -37.31
CA ALA A 498 -0.27 50.30 -37.13
C ALA A 498 -0.24 49.78 -35.68
N ILE A 499 -1.40 49.68 -35.05
CA ILE A 499 -1.59 49.28 -33.64
C ILE A 499 -2.60 48.15 -33.47
N GLY A 500 -3.11 47.60 -34.58
CA GLY A 500 -4.10 46.53 -34.57
C GLY A 500 -4.74 46.31 -35.94
N ILE A 501 -5.55 45.26 -36.03
CA ILE A 501 -6.28 44.84 -37.24
C ILE A 501 -7.66 44.35 -36.84
N HIS A 502 -8.70 44.75 -37.58
CA HIS A 502 -10.08 44.39 -37.24
C HIS A 502 -10.93 44.00 -38.44
N THR A 503 -11.99 43.22 -38.17
CA THR A 503 -13.04 42.88 -39.13
C THR A 503 -14.43 43.12 -38.52
N PHE A 504 -15.39 43.49 -39.39
CA PHE A 504 -16.81 43.63 -39.06
C PHE A 504 -17.65 42.41 -39.49
N SER A 505 -17.03 41.28 -39.90
CA SER A 505 -17.77 40.06 -40.23
C SER A 505 -18.53 39.53 -39.01
N GLU A 506 -19.85 39.71 -39.01
CA GLU A 506 -20.75 39.17 -37.99
C GLU A 506 -20.72 37.63 -37.91
N PRO A 507 -20.75 36.86 -39.02
CA PRO A 507 -20.59 35.41 -38.98
C PRO A 507 -19.29 34.97 -38.31
N PHE A 508 -18.17 35.67 -38.54
CA PHE A 508 -16.89 35.38 -37.87
C PHE A 508 -16.92 35.74 -36.37
N ARG A 509 -17.55 36.88 -36.02
CA ARG A 509 -17.75 37.33 -34.64
C ARG A 509 -18.61 36.35 -33.83
N GLU A 510 -19.64 35.75 -34.44
CA GLU A 510 -20.47 34.71 -33.81
C GLU A 510 -19.78 33.33 -33.80
N LEU A 511 -19.02 32.97 -34.84
CA LEU A 511 -18.21 31.73 -34.87
C LEU A 511 -17.22 31.68 -33.69
N LEU A 512 -16.44 32.74 -33.47
CA LEU A 512 -15.50 32.82 -32.34
C LEU A 512 -16.23 32.72 -30.98
N ALA A 513 -17.44 33.27 -30.86
CA ALA A 513 -18.24 33.17 -29.64
C ALA A 513 -18.78 31.73 -29.42
N LYS A 514 -19.25 31.07 -30.49
CA LYS A 514 -19.71 29.67 -30.45
C LYS A 514 -18.58 28.69 -30.12
N LEU A 515 -17.35 28.99 -30.50
CA LEU A 515 -16.15 28.22 -30.15
C LEU A 515 -15.64 28.48 -28.71
N GLY A 516 -16.37 29.24 -27.90
CA GLY A 516 -16.07 29.42 -26.48
C GLY A 516 -14.98 30.45 -26.16
N THR A 517 -14.70 31.38 -27.08
CA THR A 517 -13.85 32.54 -26.76
C THR A 517 -14.64 33.62 -26.01
N THR A 518 -13.99 34.36 -25.11
CA THR A 518 -14.67 35.33 -24.22
C THR A 518 -14.14 36.76 -24.36
N ARG A 519 -15.01 37.74 -24.06
CA ARG A 519 -14.72 39.19 -24.16
C ARG A 519 -13.99 39.78 -22.95
N ASP A 520 -13.98 39.07 -21.82
CA ASP A 520 -13.45 39.54 -20.54
C ASP A 520 -12.07 38.89 -20.29
N SER A 521 -11.01 39.71 -20.17
CA SER A 521 -9.63 39.24 -19.97
C SER A 521 -9.41 38.47 -18.66
N SER A 522 -10.30 38.61 -17.66
CA SER A 522 -10.30 37.77 -16.45
C SER A 522 -11.08 36.45 -16.58
N LYS A 523 -11.82 36.27 -17.68
CA LYS A 523 -12.61 35.05 -17.98
C LYS A 523 -12.17 34.37 -19.29
N LYS A 524 -11.04 34.78 -19.88
CA LYS A 524 -10.42 34.05 -21.00
C LYS A 524 -10.00 32.64 -20.57
N ASN A 525 -10.07 31.72 -21.51
CA ASN A 525 -9.74 30.29 -21.40
C ASN A 525 -9.19 29.83 -22.77
N VAL A 526 -8.55 28.67 -22.82
CA VAL A 526 -8.27 28.00 -24.10
C VAL A 526 -9.61 27.51 -24.68
N PRO A 527 -9.90 27.73 -25.99
CA PRO A 527 -11.09 27.19 -26.63
C PRO A 527 -11.08 25.64 -26.58
N PRO A 528 -12.18 24.96 -26.23
CA PRO A 528 -12.19 23.50 -26.09
C PRO A 528 -11.65 22.72 -27.29
N LEU A 529 -11.87 23.24 -28.50
CA LEU A 529 -11.38 22.69 -29.77
C LEU A 529 -9.84 22.53 -29.84
N VAL A 530 -9.07 23.27 -29.04
CA VAL A 530 -7.60 23.16 -28.99
C VAL A 530 -7.13 21.94 -28.18
N PHE A 531 -7.97 21.40 -27.29
CA PHE A 531 -7.69 20.14 -26.59
C PHE A 531 -8.02 18.91 -27.46
N THR A 532 -8.98 19.02 -28.39
CA THR A 532 -9.44 17.94 -29.27
C THR A 532 -8.78 17.91 -30.66
N THR A 533 -7.80 18.78 -30.91
CA THR A 533 -7.07 18.86 -32.18
C THR A 533 -5.70 18.19 -32.10
N ASP A 534 -5.06 17.90 -33.23
CA ASP A 534 -3.73 17.29 -33.28
C ASP A 534 -2.62 18.18 -32.69
N ASN A 535 -1.44 17.60 -32.49
CA ASN A 535 -0.32 18.32 -31.86
C ASN A 535 0.25 19.47 -32.71
N LYS A 536 0.17 19.46 -34.05
CA LYS A 536 0.65 20.59 -34.88
C LYS A 536 -0.27 21.79 -34.69
N ARG A 537 -1.58 21.61 -34.89
CA ARG A 537 -2.58 22.68 -34.71
C ARG A 537 -2.59 23.21 -33.27
N ALA A 538 -2.46 22.33 -32.27
CA ALA A 538 -2.32 22.74 -30.87
C ALA A 538 -1.03 23.55 -30.60
N ALA A 539 0.08 23.21 -31.26
CA ALA A 539 1.30 24.00 -31.21
C ALA A 539 1.14 25.36 -31.90
N SER A 540 0.45 25.43 -33.05
CA SER A 540 0.15 26.70 -33.73
C SER A 540 -0.60 27.67 -32.81
N PHE A 541 -1.58 27.17 -32.04
CA PHE A 541 -2.28 27.96 -31.02
C PHE A 541 -1.34 28.47 -29.91
N LEU A 542 -0.49 27.61 -29.35
CA LEU A 542 0.49 28.01 -28.34
C LEU A 542 1.47 29.06 -28.91
N GLN A 543 1.95 28.86 -30.14
CA GLN A 543 2.85 29.76 -30.84
C GLN A 543 2.21 31.15 -31.00
N GLY A 544 0.98 31.25 -31.53
CA GLY A 544 0.27 32.53 -31.64
C GLY A 544 -0.04 33.19 -30.28
N TYR A 545 -0.34 32.39 -29.24
CA TYR A 545 -0.57 32.91 -27.90
C TYR A 545 0.70 33.49 -27.26
N PHE A 546 1.81 32.74 -27.28
CA PHE A 546 3.10 33.18 -26.76
C PHE A 546 3.75 34.27 -27.63
N GLU A 547 3.41 34.36 -28.92
CA GLU A 547 3.81 35.50 -29.76
C GLU A 547 3.05 36.80 -29.39
N GLY A 548 1.81 36.71 -28.90
CA GLY A 548 1.10 37.85 -28.31
C GLY A 548 1.56 38.17 -26.88
N ASP A 549 1.06 37.42 -25.89
CA ASP A 549 1.16 37.73 -24.45
C ASP A 549 2.47 37.25 -23.79
N GLY A 550 3.43 36.76 -24.59
CA GLY A 550 4.64 36.11 -24.10
C GLY A 550 5.94 36.46 -24.83
N GLY A 551 7.03 35.88 -24.34
CA GLY A 551 8.38 36.07 -24.87
C GLY A 551 9.46 35.48 -23.97
N VAL A 552 10.71 35.78 -24.29
CA VAL A 552 11.88 35.43 -23.47
C VAL A 552 12.09 36.48 -22.39
N ASP A 553 12.23 36.04 -21.14
CA ASP A 553 12.42 36.86 -19.94
C ASP A 553 13.55 36.26 -19.08
N GLY A 554 14.74 36.85 -19.17
CA GLY A 554 15.96 36.32 -18.57
C GLY A 554 16.32 34.93 -19.10
N SER A 555 16.30 33.92 -18.22
CA SER A 555 16.59 32.51 -18.53
C SER A 555 15.33 31.64 -18.70
N GLN A 556 14.17 32.26 -18.96
CA GLN A 556 12.87 31.56 -19.04
C GLN A 556 12.03 32.07 -20.21
N ILE A 557 11.12 31.23 -20.71
CA ILE A 557 10.05 31.64 -21.64
C ILE A 557 8.81 31.92 -20.79
N THR A 558 8.17 33.07 -20.94
CA THR A 558 7.09 33.47 -20.03
C THR A 558 5.94 34.19 -20.74
N ALA A 559 4.73 34.05 -20.20
CA ALA A 559 3.53 34.76 -20.63
C ALA A 559 2.69 35.19 -19.41
N THR A 560 1.91 36.27 -19.51
CA THR A 560 1.15 36.82 -18.36
C THR A 560 -0.33 37.06 -18.66
N THR A 561 -1.23 36.35 -17.98
CA THR A 561 -2.69 36.51 -18.13
C THR A 561 -3.37 37.01 -16.86
N LYS A 562 -4.53 37.66 -16.99
CA LYS A 562 -5.40 38.05 -15.86
C LYS A 562 -6.30 36.89 -15.41
N SER A 563 -6.60 35.93 -16.28
CA SER A 563 -7.44 34.77 -15.98
C SER A 563 -6.65 33.69 -15.23
N LYS A 564 -7.19 33.17 -14.12
CA LYS A 564 -6.64 31.95 -13.49
C LYS A 564 -6.81 30.75 -14.42
N GLN A 565 -7.98 30.62 -15.05
CA GLN A 565 -8.34 29.48 -15.90
C GLN A 565 -7.35 29.35 -17.06
N LEU A 566 -7.11 30.43 -17.81
CA LEU A 566 -6.16 30.41 -18.94
C LEU A 566 -4.75 29.97 -18.53
N ALA A 567 -4.28 30.33 -17.33
CA ALA A 567 -2.98 29.86 -16.83
C ALA A 567 -2.97 28.35 -16.51
N SER A 568 -4.10 27.78 -16.09
CA SER A 568 -4.28 26.32 -15.96
C SER A 568 -4.29 25.66 -17.34
N ASP A 569 -5.18 26.15 -18.22
CA ASP A 569 -5.43 25.61 -19.55
C ASP A 569 -4.14 25.53 -20.38
N LEU A 570 -3.34 26.61 -20.38
CA LEU A 570 -2.05 26.67 -21.06
C LEU A 570 -1.06 25.65 -20.49
N SER A 571 -1.07 25.38 -19.18
CA SER A 571 -0.21 24.33 -18.62
C SER A 571 -0.70 22.93 -18.99
N TYR A 572 -2.01 22.66 -19.00
CA TYR A 572 -2.53 21.38 -19.47
C TYR A 572 -2.20 21.16 -20.95
N LEU A 573 -2.28 22.22 -21.77
CA LEU A 573 -1.94 22.15 -23.19
C LEU A 573 -0.44 21.94 -23.43
N LEU A 574 0.43 22.56 -22.62
CA LEU A 574 1.89 22.37 -22.68
C LEU A 574 2.32 20.93 -22.28
N LEU A 575 1.58 20.24 -21.42
CA LEU A 575 1.85 18.84 -21.07
C LEU A 575 1.66 17.86 -22.23
N ARG A 576 0.86 18.21 -23.28
CA ARG A 576 0.79 17.40 -24.52
C ARG A 576 2.15 17.27 -25.23
N PHE A 577 2.99 18.29 -25.07
CA PHE A 577 4.35 18.37 -25.63
C PHE A 577 5.42 17.94 -24.62
N GLY A 578 5.02 17.45 -23.45
CA GLY A 578 5.92 17.11 -22.34
C GLY A 578 6.63 18.32 -21.72
N ILE A 579 6.04 19.53 -21.85
CA ILE A 579 6.62 20.78 -21.36
C ILE A 579 6.03 21.11 -19.98
N ILE A 580 6.86 21.00 -18.94
CA ILE A 580 6.46 21.34 -17.57
C ILE A 580 6.56 22.86 -17.38
N ALA A 581 5.40 23.51 -17.22
CA ALA A 581 5.30 24.94 -16.93
C ALA A 581 5.08 25.20 -15.44
N ARG A 582 5.65 26.31 -14.95
CA ARG A 582 5.43 26.85 -13.60
C ARG A 582 4.42 28.00 -13.64
N ILE A 583 3.53 28.07 -12.66
CA ILE A 583 2.52 29.14 -12.52
C ILE A 583 2.84 29.98 -11.28
N ALA A 584 2.94 31.30 -11.44
CA ALA A 584 3.21 32.25 -10.35
C ALA A 584 2.24 33.44 -10.35
N LYS A 585 1.95 34.01 -9.17
CA LYS A 585 1.21 35.28 -9.07
C LYS A 585 2.20 36.45 -9.20
N THR A 586 1.88 37.42 -10.05
CA THR A 586 2.67 38.67 -10.24
C THR A 586 1.77 39.91 -10.17
N LYS A 587 2.35 41.09 -9.93
CA LYS A 587 1.62 42.37 -9.80
C LYS A 587 1.96 43.32 -10.96
N LYS A 588 1.22 43.23 -12.07
CA LYS A 588 1.38 44.07 -13.28
C LYS A 588 0.47 45.32 -13.20
N ARG A 589 0.86 46.43 -13.84
CA ARG A 589 -0.09 47.53 -14.17
C ARG A 589 -0.76 47.20 -15.50
N ALA A 590 -2.04 47.49 -15.65
CA ALA A 590 -2.73 47.31 -16.93
C ALA A 590 -2.33 48.41 -17.92
N THR A 591 -1.87 48.04 -19.11
CA THR A 591 -1.34 48.95 -20.14
C THR A 591 -2.33 50.03 -20.57
N ASN A 592 -3.62 49.68 -20.59
CA ASN A 592 -4.71 50.52 -21.10
C ASN A 592 -5.63 51.09 -19.99
N GLY A 593 -5.18 51.06 -18.73
CA GLY A 593 -6.01 51.43 -17.57
C GLY A 593 -5.85 52.90 -17.13
N VAL A 594 -6.94 53.67 -17.20
CA VAL A 594 -6.99 55.10 -16.78
C VAL A 594 -6.52 55.32 -15.34
N ARG A 595 -6.82 54.39 -14.42
CA ARG A 595 -6.29 54.36 -13.05
C ARG A 595 -5.14 53.35 -12.94
N LYS A 596 -3.90 53.83 -12.76
CA LYS A 596 -2.63 53.05 -12.76
C LYS A 596 -2.41 52.11 -11.53
N ARG A 597 -3.47 51.52 -10.97
CA ARG A 597 -3.37 50.56 -9.84
C ARG A 597 -2.69 49.26 -10.30
N LYS A 598 -1.79 48.70 -9.48
CA LYS A 598 -1.20 47.37 -9.70
C LYS A 598 -2.28 46.31 -9.45
N SER A 599 -2.48 45.38 -10.38
CA SER A 599 -3.43 44.26 -10.26
C SER A 599 -2.68 42.92 -10.25
N VAL A 600 -3.32 41.87 -9.72
CA VAL A 600 -2.75 40.51 -9.75
C VAL A 600 -2.97 39.88 -11.12
N TYR A 601 -1.90 39.30 -11.65
CA TYR A 601 -1.85 38.51 -12.89
C TYR A 601 -1.21 37.15 -12.57
N TRP A 602 -1.43 36.18 -13.44
CA TRP A 602 -0.79 34.87 -13.41
C TRP A 602 0.29 34.83 -14.50
N LYS A 603 1.54 34.60 -14.09
CA LYS A 603 2.68 34.36 -14.97
C LYS A 603 2.83 32.86 -15.17
N VAL A 604 2.73 32.41 -16.41
CA VAL A 604 3.17 31.07 -16.84
C VAL A 604 4.62 31.20 -17.25
N SER A 605 5.50 30.35 -16.75
CA SER A 605 6.94 30.36 -17.02
C SER A 605 7.46 28.96 -17.29
N ILE A 606 8.11 28.77 -18.43
CA ILE A 606 8.76 27.53 -18.86
C ILE A 606 10.26 27.68 -18.60
N SER A 607 10.84 26.74 -17.85
CA SER A 607 12.23 26.75 -17.42
C SER A 607 12.78 25.32 -17.27
N GLY A 608 14.11 25.20 -17.23
CA GLY A 608 14.80 23.92 -17.38
C GLY A 608 15.09 23.63 -18.86
N GLN A 609 16.32 23.20 -19.17
CA GLN A 609 16.82 23.17 -20.56
C GLN A 609 16.03 22.18 -21.44
N GLU A 610 15.56 21.06 -20.87
CA GLU A 610 14.67 20.12 -21.58
C GLU A 610 13.33 20.76 -21.98
N ASN A 611 12.68 21.50 -21.07
CA ASN A 611 11.41 22.18 -21.34
C ASN A 611 11.57 23.32 -22.37
N ILE A 612 12.68 24.06 -22.29
CA ILE A 612 13.04 25.13 -23.24
C ILE A 612 13.32 24.53 -24.62
N LYS A 613 14.06 23.42 -24.69
CA LYS A 613 14.30 22.71 -25.95
C LYS A 613 12.99 22.18 -26.55
N LYS A 614 12.16 21.46 -25.77
CA LYS A 614 10.83 21.02 -26.22
C LYS A 614 9.96 22.16 -26.73
N PHE A 615 9.95 23.32 -26.07
CA PHE A 615 9.24 24.50 -26.58
C PHE A 615 9.83 24.99 -27.91
N THR A 616 11.16 24.99 -28.05
CA THR A 616 11.85 25.39 -29.30
C THR A 616 11.53 24.44 -30.45
N ASP A 617 11.60 23.14 -30.20
CA ASP A 617 11.42 22.07 -31.20
C ASP A 617 9.94 21.87 -31.58
N CYS A 618 9.00 22.12 -30.66
CA CYS A 618 7.57 21.85 -30.87
C CYS A 618 6.66 23.06 -31.06
N VAL A 619 7.04 24.28 -30.64
CA VAL A 619 6.15 25.46 -30.62
C VAL A 619 6.82 26.70 -31.21
N GLY A 620 7.98 27.10 -30.69
CA GLY A 620 8.77 28.25 -31.15
C GLY A 620 8.05 29.60 -31.01
N PHE A 621 8.46 30.54 -31.86
CA PHE A 621 7.89 31.88 -32.01
C PHE A 621 7.74 32.20 -33.50
N VAL A 622 6.82 33.10 -33.85
CA VAL A 622 6.60 33.55 -35.25
C VAL A 622 7.58 34.67 -35.61
N SER A 623 7.91 35.55 -34.67
CA SER A 623 8.86 36.64 -34.90
C SER A 623 10.31 36.16 -34.77
N GLU A 624 11.08 36.26 -35.86
CA GLU A 624 12.50 35.87 -35.89
C GLU A 624 13.34 36.57 -34.81
N ARG A 625 12.93 37.75 -34.33
CA ARG A 625 13.48 38.41 -33.15
C ARG A 625 13.35 37.54 -31.89
N LYS A 626 12.16 37.04 -31.56
CA LYS A 626 11.95 36.15 -30.41
C LYS A 626 12.58 34.78 -30.64
N SER A 627 12.56 34.26 -31.87
CA SER A 627 13.22 32.99 -32.22
C SER A 627 14.74 33.06 -32.05
N LYS A 628 15.41 34.18 -32.38
CA LYS A 628 16.82 34.41 -32.02
C LYS A 628 17.03 34.43 -30.49
N GLN A 629 16.19 35.15 -29.74
CA GLN A 629 16.27 35.20 -28.27
C GLN A 629 16.07 33.81 -27.63
N LEU A 630 15.20 32.98 -28.20
CA LEU A 630 14.98 31.60 -27.77
C LEU A 630 16.20 30.70 -28.07
N ARG A 631 16.76 30.79 -29.28
CA ARG A 631 17.98 30.04 -29.65
C ARG A 631 19.19 30.39 -28.79
N THR A 632 19.35 31.63 -28.32
CA THR A 632 20.42 32.02 -27.37
C THR A 632 20.22 31.50 -25.94
N LEU A 633 19.05 30.97 -25.63
CA LEU A 633 18.66 30.51 -24.29
C LEU A 633 18.83 28.98 -24.12
N VAL A 634 18.70 28.23 -25.23
CA VAL A 634 19.05 26.80 -25.30
C VAL A 634 20.54 26.61 -25.06
N LYS A 635 20.92 25.84 -24.04
CA LYS A 635 22.31 25.56 -23.67
C LYS A 635 22.47 24.13 -23.15
N ASN A 636 23.65 23.54 -23.36
CA ASN A 636 24.03 22.29 -22.71
C ASN A 636 24.22 22.53 -21.20
N GLY A 637 23.25 22.14 -20.38
CA GLY A 637 23.31 22.28 -18.94
C GLY A 637 22.28 21.41 -18.23
N ASN A 638 22.68 20.80 -17.12
CA ASN A 638 21.78 20.07 -16.24
C ASN A 638 20.93 21.07 -15.44
N THR A 639 19.65 20.77 -15.18
CA THR A 639 18.74 21.72 -14.51
C THR A 639 17.90 21.07 -13.43
N ASN A 640 18.01 21.60 -12.21
CA ASN A 640 17.40 21.12 -10.96
C ASN A 640 15.88 21.35 -10.91
N VAL A 641 15.15 20.84 -11.92
CA VAL A 641 13.72 21.04 -12.15
C VAL A 641 12.97 19.69 -12.23
N ASP A 642 13.56 18.70 -12.89
CA ASP A 642 13.06 17.31 -12.94
C ASP A 642 14.09 16.38 -12.28
N VAL A 643 14.01 16.31 -10.95
CA VAL A 643 14.92 15.54 -10.09
C VAL A 643 14.12 14.53 -9.26
N ILE A 644 14.77 13.46 -8.82
CA ILE A 644 14.18 12.47 -7.92
C ILE A 644 14.75 12.75 -6.52
N PRO A 645 13.93 13.16 -5.54
CA PRO A 645 14.40 13.54 -4.21
C PRO A 645 14.47 12.32 -3.26
N GLU A 646 15.04 12.54 -2.07
CA GLU A 646 14.95 11.66 -0.89
C GLU A 646 15.51 10.24 -1.01
N LEU A 647 16.31 9.95 -2.03
CA LEU A 647 17.01 8.67 -2.24
C LEU A 647 18.13 8.37 -1.22
N GLY A 648 18.30 9.20 -0.18
CA GLY A 648 19.43 9.11 0.76
C GLY A 648 19.47 7.81 1.56
N SER A 649 18.30 7.33 1.99
CA SER A 649 18.08 6.01 2.62
C SER A 649 18.55 4.88 1.71
N ILE A 650 17.93 4.74 0.54
CA ILE A 650 18.20 3.68 -0.44
C ILE A 650 19.68 3.66 -0.85
N LEU A 651 20.29 4.84 -1.06
CA LEU A 651 21.72 4.91 -1.37
C LEU A 651 22.63 4.67 -0.16
N LYS A 652 22.17 4.85 1.09
CA LYS A 652 22.95 4.47 2.28
C LYS A 652 23.09 2.95 2.35
N ASP A 653 22.01 2.22 2.15
CA ASP A 653 21.99 0.76 2.15
C ASP A 653 22.84 0.20 0.99
N ILE A 654 22.66 0.72 -0.24
CA ILE A 654 23.51 0.37 -1.40
C ILE A 654 25.00 0.71 -1.16
N TYR A 655 25.30 1.76 -0.38
CA TYR A 655 26.69 2.08 -0.02
C TYR A 655 27.29 1.00 0.88
N GLN A 656 26.59 0.62 1.95
CA GLN A 656 27.11 -0.29 2.97
C GLN A 656 27.45 -1.68 2.39
N GLU A 657 26.65 -2.19 1.46
CA GLU A 657 26.90 -3.49 0.83
C GLU A 657 28.01 -3.46 -0.25
N LEU A 658 28.00 -2.46 -1.13
CA LEU A 658 28.78 -2.50 -2.38
C LEU A 658 30.11 -1.73 -2.35
N TYR A 659 30.28 -0.78 -1.44
CA TYR A 659 31.36 0.22 -1.49
C TYR A 659 32.00 0.46 -0.11
N ASN A 660 33.33 0.55 -0.08
CA ASN A 660 34.12 0.78 1.14
C ASN A 660 35.40 1.59 0.84
N SER A 661 36.43 1.49 1.67
CA SER A 661 37.74 2.11 1.48
C SER A 661 38.49 1.57 0.24
N GLU A 662 38.52 0.25 0.08
CA GLU A 662 39.16 -0.44 -1.05
C GLU A 662 38.36 -0.26 -2.36
N ILE A 663 37.03 -0.10 -2.26
CA ILE A 663 36.10 0.03 -3.38
C ILE A 663 35.31 1.34 -3.25
N PRO A 664 35.90 2.49 -3.63
CA PRO A 664 35.27 3.79 -3.44
C PRO A 664 34.02 3.99 -4.33
N ALA A 665 32.94 4.49 -3.74
CA ALA A 665 31.72 4.81 -4.46
C ALA A 665 31.93 5.95 -5.49
N PRO A 666 31.17 5.99 -6.61
CA PRO A 666 31.26 7.07 -7.59
C PRO A 666 31.08 8.46 -6.95
N LYS A 667 31.84 9.48 -7.36
CA LYS A 667 31.90 10.79 -6.67
C LYS A 667 30.53 11.41 -6.32
N LYS A 668 29.56 11.35 -7.23
CA LYS A 668 28.18 11.86 -7.00
C LYS A 668 27.31 10.97 -6.12
N PHE A 669 27.66 9.71 -5.91
CA PHE A 669 26.93 8.78 -5.06
C PHE A 669 26.85 9.35 -3.63
N SER A 670 27.99 9.74 -3.05
CA SER A 670 28.06 10.29 -1.70
C SER A 670 27.30 11.61 -1.56
N GLU A 671 27.33 12.47 -2.58
CA GLU A 671 26.57 13.73 -2.61
C GLU A 671 25.04 13.49 -2.54
N ILE A 672 24.54 12.41 -3.16
CA ILE A 672 23.11 12.04 -3.12
C ILE A 672 22.76 11.29 -1.83
N LYS A 673 23.63 10.37 -1.38
CA LYS A 673 23.49 9.64 -0.10
C LYS A 673 23.32 10.61 1.08
N LEU A 674 24.07 11.71 1.09
CA LEU A 674 24.01 12.76 2.11
C LEU A 674 22.86 13.78 1.88
N GLY A 675 22.01 13.59 0.87
CA GLY A 675 20.90 14.50 0.53
C GLY A 675 21.31 15.85 -0.07
N ILE A 676 22.61 16.12 -0.22
CA ILE A 676 23.19 17.37 -0.71
C ILE A 676 22.82 17.60 -2.20
N PHE A 677 22.84 16.53 -3.01
CA PHE A 677 22.48 16.56 -4.42
C PHE A 677 21.24 15.72 -4.71
N LYS A 678 20.31 16.26 -5.50
CA LYS A 678 19.08 15.57 -5.96
C LYS A 678 19.24 15.23 -7.44
N PRO A 679 19.40 13.95 -7.82
CA PRO A 679 19.81 13.58 -9.17
C PRO A 679 18.71 13.84 -10.20
N SER A 680 19.12 14.26 -11.40
CA SER A 680 18.27 14.14 -12.58
C SER A 680 18.03 12.66 -12.94
N ARG A 681 16.92 12.34 -13.61
CA ARG A 681 16.66 10.96 -14.11
C ARG A 681 17.84 10.37 -14.88
N LYS A 682 18.49 11.18 -15.73
CA LYS A 682 19.64 10.77 -16.56
C LYS A 682 20.92 10.52 -15.76
N GLU A 683 21.08 11.15 -14.59
CA GLU A 683 22.15 10.81 -13.65
C GLU A 683 21.79 9.58 -12.82
N LEU A 684 20.54 9.43 -12.39
CA LEU A 684 20.12 8.25 -11.64
C LEU A 684 20.22 6.97 -12.49
N LEU A 685 19.82 7.01 -13.76
CA LEU A 685 20.03 5.87 -14.69
C LEU A 685 21.51 5.53 -14.91
N LYS A 686 22.40 6.53 -14.92
CA LYS A 686 23.86 6.28 -14.95
C LYS A 686 24.38 5.69 -13.65
N LEU A 687 23.82 6.10 -12.51
CA LEU A 687 24.17 5.56 -11.20
C LEU A 687 23.71 4.11 -11.07
N ILE A 688 22.45 3.83 -11.45
CA ILE A 688 21.85 2.49 -11.56
C ILE A 688 22.75 1.58 -12.40
N ALA A 689 23.10 1.97 -13.64
CA ALA A 689 23.96 1.14 -14.49
C ALA A 689 25.36 0.87 -13.89
N GLY A 690 25.91 1.80 -13.10
CA GLY A 690 27.16 1.61 -12.35
C GLY A 690 27.01 0.64 -11.16
N ILE A 691 25.87 0.70 -10.47
CA ILE A 691 25.51 -0.22 -9.37
C ILE A 691 25.23 -1.62 -9.94
N GLU A 692 24.49 -1.74 -11.04
CA GLU A 692 24.22 -3.02 -11.72
C GLU A 692 25.50 -3.70 -12.20
N LYS A 693 26.43 -2.94 -12.80
CA LYS A 693 27.75 -3.48 -13.14
C LYS A 693 28.49 -3.99 -11.90
N ARG A 694 28.41 -3.27 -10.78
CA ARG A 694 29.05 -3.64 -9.51
C ARG A 694 28.43 -4.89 -8.88
N VAL A 695 27.11 -5.08 -9.02
CA VAL A 695 26.41 -6.31 -8.62
C VAL A 695 26.87 -7.48 -9.50
N ALA A 696 26.87 -7.33 -10.83
CA ALA A 696 27.31 -8.36 -11.75
C ALA A 696 28.80 -8.75 -11.57
N GLU A 697 29.67 -7.79 -11.22
CA GLU A 697 31.07 -8.06 -10.84
C GLU A 697 31.21 -8.93 -9.58
N ILE A 698 30.25 -8.85 -8.64
CA ILE A 698 30.24 -9.69 -7.44
C ILE A 698 29.67 -11.08 -7.78
N GLU A 699 28.55 -11.15 -8.50
CA GLU A 699 27.92 -12.44 -8.87
C GLU A 699 28.82 -13.31 -9.76
N ALA A 700 29.61 -12.68 -10.65
CA ALA A 700 30.59 -13.41 -11.48
C ALA A 700 31.69 -14.11 -10.65
N LEU A 701 31.97 -13.65 -9.43
CA LEU A 701 33.05 -14.21 -8.61
C LEU A 701 32.83 -15.70 -8.27
N GLU A 702 31.57 -16.11 -8.17
CA GLU A 702 31.18 -17.50 -7.93
C GLU A 702 31.69 -18.44 -9.04
N THR A 703 31.60 -17.98 -10.29
CA THR A 703 32.05 -18.73 -11.48
C THR A 703 33.51 -18.50 -11.84
N ASP A 704 34.08 -17.32 -11.58
CA ASP A 704 35.40 -16.94 -12.10
C ASP A 704 36.56 -16.88 -11.08
N GLY A 705 36.29 -17.07 -9.79
CA GLY A 705 37.32 -17.11 -8.75
C GLY A 705 37.04 -18.11 -7.62
N LEU A 706 35.84 -18.09 -7.05
CA LEU A 706 35.48 -18.93 -5.90
C LEU A 706 35.46 -20.42 -6.22
N LEU A 707 34.87 -20.84 -7.36
CA LEU A 707 34.91 -22.24 -7.79
C LEU A 707 36.35 -22.78 -7.90
N THR A 708 37.28 -21.98 -8.43
CA THR A 708 38.71 -22.33 -8.49
C THR A 708 39.28 -22.56 -7.10
N LEU A 709 39.02 -21.65 -6.15
CA LEU A 709 39.52 -21.76 -4.78
C LEU A 709 38.85 -22.89 -3.98
N GLN A 710 37.55 -23.13 -4.18
CA GLN A 710 36.79 -24.22 -3.54
C GLN A 710 37.20 -25.60 -4.05
N SER A 711 37.69 -25.71 -5.30
CA SER A 711 38.24 -26.96 -5.85
C SER A 711 39.56 -27.43 -5.22
N LEU A 712 40.16 -26.63 -4.32
CA LEU A 712 41.39 -26.96 -3.60
C LEU A 712 41.10 -27.92 -2.44
N PRO A 713 41.63 -29.17 -2.47
CA PRO A 713 41.37 -30.14 -1.41
C PRO A 713 42.13 -29.80 -0.13
N THR A 714 41.58 -30.20 1.01
CA THR A 714 42.27 -30.02 2.30
C THR A 714 43.49 -30.94 2.42
N LEU A 715 44.40 -30.59 3.34
CA LEU A 715 45.58 -31.43 3.60
C LEU A 715 45.20 -32.83 4.08
N GLU A 716 44.11 -32.97 4.83
CA GLU A 716 43.64 -34.29 5.27
C GLU A 716 43.08 -35.11 4.10
N GLU A 717 42.30 -34.54 3.18
CA GLU A 717 41.85 -35.24 1.96
C GLU A 717 43.03 -35.77 1.12
N ILE A 718 44.06 -34.95 0.94
CA ILE A 718 45.31 -35.34 0.25
C ILE A 718 45.97 -36.51 1.01
N TRP A 719 46.16 -36.40 2.33
CA TRP A 719 46.79 -37.45 3.15
C TRP A 719 45.96 -38.75 3.21
N GLN A 720 44.63 -38.68 3.24
CA GLN A 720 43.75 -39.84 3.28
C GLN A 720 43.78 -40.60 1.94
N LYS A 721 43.68 -39.91 0.80
CA LYS A 721 43.83 -40.55 -0.53
C LYS A 721 45.24 -41.12 -0.73
N ALA A 722 46.26 -40.44 -0.21
CA ALA A 722 47.64 -40.92 -0.23
C ALA A 722 47.90 -42.20 0.60
N LYS A 723 46.93 -42.72 1.37
CA LYS A 723 47.04 -44.05 2.01
C LYS A 723 47.07 -45.19 1.00
N LYS A 724 46.53 -45.02 -0.22
CA LYS A 724 46.61 -46.04 -1.29
C LYS A 724 48.06 -46.22 -1.75
N LYS A 725 48.52 -47.47 -1.81
CA LYS A 725 49.92 -47.83 -2.08
C LYS A 725 50.44 -47.28 -3.42
N GLU A 726 49.64 -47.38 -4.49
CA GLU A 726 49.99 -46.81 -5.81
C GLU A 726 50.17 -45.28 -5.74
N ILE A 727 49.21 -44.58 -5.12
CA ILE A 727 49.22 -43.12 -4.99
C ILE A 727 50.40 -42.66 -4.12
N ASN A 728 50.73 -43.38 -3.05
CA ASN A 728 51.90 -43.06 -2.21
C ASN A 728 53.21 -43.18 -3.01
N SER A 729 53.33 -44.19 -3.88
CA SER A 729 54.50 -44.39 -4.75
C SER A 729 54.61 -43.29 -5.81
N LEU A 730 53.50 -42.91 -6.45
CA LEU A 730 53.42 -41.80 -7.39
C LEU A 730 53.80 -40.46 -6.74
N LEU A 731 53.31 -40.18 -5.52
CA LEU A 731 53.68 -38.99 -4.76
C LEU A 731 55.18 -38.96 -4.44
N TRP A 732 55.76 -40.09 -4.03
CA TRP A 732 57.18 -40.19 -3.70
C TRP A 732 58.07 -39.96 -4.93
N HIS A 733 57.65 -40.42 -6.12
CA HIS A 733 58.32 -40.13 -7.39
C HIS A 733 58.11 -38.68 -7.87
N LYS A 734 56.94 -38.08 -7.64
CA LYS A 734 56.62 -36.70 -8.08
C LYS A 734 57.25 -35.60 -7.23
N LEU A 735 57.40 -35.83 -5.93
CA LEU A 735 57.80 -34.82 -4.94
C LEU A 735 59.15 -35.11 -4.28
N SER A 736 59.69 -36.32 -4.41
CA SER A 736 60.92 -36.75 -3.73
C SER A 736 60.89 -36.39 -2.23
N SER A 737 62.03 -35.98 -1.65
CA SER A 737 62.19 -35.68 -0.22
C SER A 737 61.11 -34.77 0.38
N SER A 738 60.53 -33.84 -0.38
CA SER A 738 59.44 -32.97 0.08
C SER A 738 58.22 -33.75 0.56
N TRP A 739 57.88 -34.89 -0.05
CA TRP A 739 56.74 -35.71 0.39
C TRP A 739 56.98 -36.41 1.73
N ALA A 740 58.22 -36.69 2.15
CA ALA A 740 58.49 -37.19 3.50
C ALA A 740 58.21 -36.13 4.57
N VAL A 741 58.63 -34.89 4.31
CA VAL A 741 58.33 -33.74 5.20
C VAL A 741 56.81 -33.55 5.31
N MET A 742 56.08 -33.62 4.18
CA MET A 742 54.61 -33.56 4.17
C MET A 742 53.96 -34.73 4.91
N LYS A 743 54.48 -35.96 4.76
CA LYS A 743 53.95 -37.18 5.37
C LYS A 743 54.11 -37.20 6.89
N LYS A 744 55.18 -36.57 7.40
CA LYS A 744 55.46 -36.44 8.84
C LYS A 744 54.55 -35.45 9.57
N ARG A 745 53.92 -34.50 8.88
CA ARG A 745 53.11 -33.39 9.43
C ARG A 745 53.85 -32.39 10.36
N GLU A 746 55.16 -32.55 10.58
CA GLU A 746 56.01 -31.68 11.41
C GLU A 746 56.05 -30.21 10.94
N HIS A 747 55.90 -29.97 9.63
CA HIS A 747 55.96 -28.63 9.02
C HIS A 747 54.81 -28.42 8.01
N PRO A 748 54.23 -27.21 7.92
CA PRO A 748 53.20 -26.90 6.94
C PRO A 748 53.78 -26.93 5.51
N PRO A 749 53.08 -27.54 4.54
CA PRO A 749 53.56 -27.60 3.16
C PRO A 749 53.43 -26.26 2.44
N LEU A 750 54.41 -25.98 1.59
CA LEU A 750 54.37 -24.87 0.65
C LEU A 750 53.37 -25.13 -0.49
N LEU A 751 52.78 -24.06 -1.02
CA LEU A 751 51.71 -24.05 -2.02
C LEU A 751 52.04 -24.94 -3.23
N ALA A 752 53.19 -24.74 -3.88
CA ALA A 752 53.54 -25.52 -5.07
C ALA A 752 53.62 -27.03 -4.81
N SER A 753 54.21 -27.45 -3.68
CA SER A 753 54.32 -28.86 -3.29
C SER A 753 52.96 -29.47 -2.91
N ALA A 754 52.11 -28.69 -2.23
CA ALA A 754 50.75 -29.10 -1.88
C ALA A 754 49.86 -29.29 -3.13
N LEU A 755 49.99 -28.43 -4.13
CA LEU A 755 49.24 -28.54 -5.39
C LEU A 755 49.75 -29.70 -6.28
N GLN A 756 51.04 -30.00 -6.25
CA GLN A 756 51.59 -31.22 -6.85
C GLN A 756 51.08 -32.49 -6.12
N ALA A 757 50.93 -32.45 -4.79
CA ALA A 757 50.31 -33.55 -4.05
C ALA A 757 48.79 -33.68 -4.33
N ALA A 758 48.07 -32.55 -4.43
CA ALA A 758 46.67 -32.49 -4.79
C ALA A 758 46.42 -33.08 -6.18
N SER A 759 47.19 -32.65 -7.19
CA SER A 759 47.03 -33.13 -8.57
C SER A 759 47.30 -34.63 -8.74
N VAL A 760 48.23 -35.20 -7.98
CA VAL A 760 48.45 -36.68 -7.97
C VAL A 760 47.35 -37.44 -7.22
N THR A 761 46.80 -36.87 -6.13
CA THR A 761 45.77 -37.54 -5.31
C THR A 761 44.34 -37.36 -5.83
N HIS A 762 44.08 -36.30 -6.59
CA HIS A 762 42.74 -35.91 -7.07
C HIS A 762 42.60 -35.96 -8.60
N GLN A 763 43.70 -36.18 -9.34
CA GLN A 763 43.76 -36.21 -10.82
C GLN A 763 43.42 -34.87 -11.53
N THR A 764 43.21 -33.79 -10.77
CA THR A 764 42.97 -32.43 -11.27
C THR A 764 44.28 -31.65 -11.43
N ALA A 765 44.49 -30.95 -12.54
CA ALA A 765 45.63 -30.02 -12.67
C ALA A 765 45.35 -28.71 -11.92
N TYR A 766 46.34 -28.22 -11.16
CA TYR A 766 46.23 -26.96 -10.40
C TYR A 766 47.41 -26.03 -10.74
N ASN A 767 47.11 -24.78 -11.11
CA ASN A 767 48.13 -23.74 -11.41
C ASN A 767 48.25 -22.73 -10.26
N THR A 768 49.46 -22.55 -9.73
CA THR A 768 49.79 -21.56 -8.70
C THR A 768 49.42 -20.12 -9.08
N GLU A 769 49.63 -19.73 -10.33
CA GLU A 769 49.36 -18.36 -10.81
C GLU A 769 47.86 -18.10 -10.90
N GLN A 770 47.10 -19.07 -11.40
CA GLN A 770 45.62 -19.03 -11.46
C GLN A 770 45.01 -18.97 -10.05
N ILE A 771 45.60 -19.67 -9.07
CA ILE A 771 45.16 -19.62 -7.68
C ILE A 771 45.46 -18.25 -7.08
N SER A 772 46.68 -17.71 -7.23
CA SER A 772 47.03 -16.37 -6.76
C SER A 772 46.17 -15.28 -7.40
N SER A 773 45.89 -15.34 -8.70
CA SER A 773 45.02 -14.38 -9.38
C SER A 773 43.56 -14.50 -8.94
N SER A 774 43.05 -15.73 -8.73
CA SER A 774 41.72 -15.96 -8.14
C SER A 774 41.63 -15.40 -6.72
N LEU A 775 42.69 -15.55 -5.91
CA LEU A 775 42.77 -15.04 -4.54
C LEU A 775 42.75 -13.51 -4.52
N TYR A 776 43.63 -12.86 -5.30
CA TYR A 776 43.68 -11.41 -5.42
C TYR A 776 42.37 -10.82 -5.97
N ARG A 777 41.80 -11.44 -7.01
CA ARG A 777 40.48 -11.08 -7.55
C ARG A 777 39.41 -11.17 -6.49
N SER A 778 39.37 -12.25 -5.71
CA SER A 778 38.32 -12.48 -4.72
C SER A 778 38.34 -11.46 -3.59
N PHE A 779 39.50 -11.22 -2.97
CA PHE A 779 39.65 -10.16 -1.95
C PHE A 779 39.25 -8.79 -2.51
N ARG A 780 39.71 -8.44 -3.73
CA ARG A 780 39.35 -7.18 -4.39
C ARG A 780 37.86 -7.06 -4.74
N VAL A 781 37.16 -8.17 -5.02
CA VAL A 781 35.74 -8.15 -5.41
C VAL A 781 34.82 -8.20 -4.20
N THR A 782 35.16 -8.91 -3.12
CA THR A 782 34.44 -8.78 -1.84
C THR A 782 34.68 -7.39 -1.22
N GLY A 783 35.88 -6.84 -1.40
CA GLY A 783 36.34 -5.58 -0.80
C GLY A 783 37.13 -5.78 0.50
N GLU A 784 37.65 -6.99 0.72
CA GLU A 784 38.48 -7.35 1.86
C GLU A 784 39.95 -7.03 1.59
N SER A 785 40.70 -6.51 2.56
CA SER A 785 42.11 -6.18 2.35
C SER A 785 43.01 -7.40 2.58
N LEU A 786 43.55 -7.97 1.49
CA LEU A 786 44.49 -9.10 1.54
C LEU A 786 45.76 -8.78 2.35
N LEU A 787 46.16 -7.49 2.39
CA LEU A 787 47.31 -7.01 3.15
C LEU A 787 47.08 -7.04 4.66
N GLU A 788 45.86 -6.73 5.11
CA GLU A 788 45.46 -6.79 6.51
C GLU A 788 45.23 -8.23 6.97
N PHE A 789 44.66 -9.07 6.08
CA PHE A 789 44.44 -10.49 6.33
C PHE A 789 45.75 -11.27 6.57
N ASP A 790 46.71 -11.18 5.64
CA ASP A 790 48.04 -11.78 5.81
C ASP A 790 49.08 -11.12 4.90
N LYS A 791 49.94 -10.28 5.48
CA LYS A 791 51.03 -9.55 4.80
C LYS A 791 51.99 -10.45 4.01
N SER A 792 52.21 -11.69 4.44
CA SER A 792 53.11 -12.65 3.77
C SER A 792 52.41 -13.39 2.63
N LEU A 793 51.11 -13.66 2.77
CA LEU A 793 50.29 -14.11 1.65
C LEU A 793 50.17 -13.02 0.59
N TRP A 794 49.93 -11.76 1.00
CA TRP A 794 49.92 -10.60 0.11
C TRP A 794 51.23 -10.46 -0.68
N ALA A 795 52.40 -10.56 -0.02
CA ALA A 795 53.70 -10.48 -0.70
C ALA A 795 53.86 -11.59 -1.76
N SER A 796 53.51 -12.85 -1.42
CA SER A 796 53.57 -13.98 -2.34
C SER A 796 52.60 -13.81 -3.53
N VAL A 797 51.39 -13.31 -3.29
CA VAL A 797 50.31 -13.19 -4.30
C VAL A 797 50.45 -11.95 -5.19
N VAL A 798 50.94 -10.83 -4.65
CA VAL A 798 50.95 -9.51 -5.33
C VAL A 798 52.35 -9.08 -5.79
N VAL A 799 53.41 -9.45 -5.05
CA VAL A 799 54.80 -9.11 -5.38
C VAL A 799 55.54 -10.31 -6.02
N GLY A 800 54.93 -11.51 -5.99
CA GLY A 800 55.52 -12.74 -6.53
C GLY A 800 56.72 -13.27 -5.73
N SER A 801 57.01 -12.69 -4.56
CA SER A 801 58.22 -12.93 -3.76
C SER A 801 58.13 -14.19 -2.90
N GLY A 802 58.02 -15.35 -3.55
CA GLY A 802 58.24 -16.67 -2.95
C GLY A 802 56.99 -17.52 -2.76
N ASN A 803 57.23 -18.79 -2.43
CA ASN A 803 56.23 -19.85 -2.30
C ASN A 803 55.62 -19.85 -0.88
N THR A 804 54.34 -19.45 -0.75
CA THR A 804 53.65 -19.35 0.55
C THR A 804 53.20 -20.71 1.11
N ASN A 805 52.74 -20.75 2.36
CA ASN A 805 52.19 -21.96 3.00
C ASN A 805 50.76 -22.25 2.50
N TYR A 806 50.49 -23.50 2.09
CA TYR A 806 49.16 -23.91 1.59
C TYR A 806 48.04 -23.71 2.62
N SER A 807 48.33 -23.87 3.91
CA SER A 807 47.38 -23.62 4.99
C SER A 807 46.92 -22.16 5.10
N ARG A 808 47.73 -21.19 4.63
CA ARG A 808 47.32 -19.76 4.53
C ARG A 808 46.37 -19.54 3.36
N VAL A 809 46.62 -20.21 2.23
CA VAL A 809 45.73 -20.20 1.05
C VAL A 809 44.37 -20.81 1.36
N LEU A 810 44.32 -21.95 2.09
CA LEU A 810 43.06 -22.54 2.53
C LEU A 810 42.29 -21.62 3.51
N LYS A 811 42.96 -21.05 4.52
CA LYS A 811 42.32 -20.05 5.42
C LYS A 811 41.76 -18.85 4.65
N ALA A 812 42.46 -18.39 3.61
CA ALA A 812 42.02 -17.29 2.77
C ALA A 812 40.82 -17.65 1.89
N ARG A 813 40.79 -18.87 1.30
CA ARG A 813 39.62 -19.46 0.61
C ARG A 813 38.40 -19.47 1.53
N ASP A 814 38.56 -19.94 2.76
CA ASP A 814 37.46 -20.12 3.71
C ASP A 814 36.90 -18.77 4.19
N PHE A 815 37.79 -17.84 4.53
CA PHE A 815 37.44 -16.45 4.87
C PHE A 815 36.67 -15.76 3.73
N ILE A 816 37.17 -15.84 2.50
CA ILE A 816 36.52 -15.26 1.32
C ILE A 816 35.20 -15.94 0.96
N SER A 817 35.09 -17.26 1.16
CA SER A 817 33.82 -17.97 0.95
C SER A 817 32.73 -17.49 1.93
N LYS A 818 33.09 -17.25 3.20
CA LYS A 818 32.19 -16.66 4.20
C LYS A 818 31.84 -15.20 3.86
N ALA A 819 32.83 -14.38 3.52
CA ALA A 819 32.62 -12.98 3.12
C ALA A 819 31.72 -12.86 1.87
N TYR A 820 31.90 -13.73 0.86
CA TYR A 820 31.04 -13.77 -0.32
C TYR A 820 29.61 -14.19 0.01
N LYS A 821 29.41 -15.20 0.87
CA LYS A 821 28.05 -15.62 1.27
C LYS A 821 27.27 -14.45 1.88
N ASN A 822 27.87 -13.76 2.85
CA ASN A 822 27.27 -12.59 3.48
C ASN A 822 26.89 -11.50 2.45
N LYS A 823 27.77 -11.23 1.48
CA LYS A 823 27.48 -10.26 0.40
C LYS A 823 26.37 -10.75 -0.55
N LYS A 824 26.31 -12.04 -0.86
CA LYS A 824 25.27 -12.64 -1.70
C LYS A 824 23.88 -12.55 -1.05
N GLU A 825 23.80 -12.63 0.27
CA GLU A 825 22.58 -12.37 1.05
C GLU A 825 22.20 -10.87 0.96
N GLY A 826 23.12 -9.95 1.23
CA GLY A 826 22.90 -8.49 1.08
C GLY A 826 22.46 -8.06 -0.33
N LEU A 827 22.99 -8.71 -1.38
CA LEU A 827 22.63 -8.43 -2.78
C LEU A 827 21.14 -8.60 -3.09
N VAL A 828 20.39 -9.42 -2.35
CA VAL A 828 18.94 -9.60 -2.57
C VAL A 828 18.20 -8.28 -2.33
N LYS A 829 18.50 -7.61 -1.22
CA LYS A 829 17.94 -6.29 -0.86
C LYS A 829 18.39 -5.21 -1.86
N ILE A 830 19.64 -5.25 -2.31
CA ILE A 830 20.16 -4.32 -3.33
C ILE A 830 19.44 -4.47 -4.67
N LYS A 831 19.08 -5.70 -5.09
CA LYS A 831 18.30 -5.94 -6.31
C LYS A 831 16.88 -5.37 -6.21
N GLN A 832 16.21 -5.51 -5.08
CA GLN A 832 14.90 -4.87 -4.83
C GLN A 832 14.99 -3.33 -4.95
N HIS A 833 16.00 -2.72 -4.31
CA HIS A 833 16.27 -1.29 -4.43
C HIS A 833 16.56 -0.86 -5.88
N LEU A 834 17.30 -1.66 -6.66
CA LEU A 834 17.56 -1.38 -8.07
C LEU A 834 16.29 -1.37 -8.93
N VAL A 835 15.36 -2.31 -8.72
CA VAL A 835 14.04 -2.31 -9.39
C VAL A 835 13.26 -1.05 -9.04
N TRP A 836 13.24 -0.65 -7.76
CA TRP A 836 12.54 0.57 -7.34
C TRP A 836 13.15 1.86 -7.91
N LEU A 837 14.48 1.97 -7.92
CA LEU A 837 15.19 3.09 -8.56
C LEU A 837 14.95 3.15 -10.08
N LYS A 838 14.77 2.00 -10.76
CA LYS A 838 14.34 1.94 -12.17
C LYS A 838 12.91 2.44 -12.36
N ILE A 839 11.96 2.06 -11.50
CA ILE A 839 10.57 2.56 -11.57
C ILE A 839 10.56 4.10 -11.39
N LEU A 840 11.20 4.61 -10.33
CA LEU A 840 11.28 6.05 -10.09
C LEU A 840 11.96 6.82 -11.25
N SER A 841 13.00 6.25 -11.88
CA SER A 841 13.73 6.91 -12.98
C SER A 841 13.07 6.78 -14.36
N THR A 842 12.28 5.73 -14.60
CA THR A 842 11.56 5.54 -15.88
C THR A 842 10.11 6.04 -15.84
N SER A 843 9.60 6.43 -14.67
CA SER A 843 8.26 7.01 -14.44
C SER A 843 7.85 8.12 -15.42
N ASP A 844 6.54 8.26 -15.62
CA ASP A 844 5.94 9.35 -16.39
C ASP A 844 5.54 10.55 -15.48
N LEU A 845 5.90 10.48 -14.19
CA LEU A 845 5.58 11.44 -13.11
C LEU A 845 6.81 12.16 -12.56
N PHE A 846 6.77 13.49 -12.45
CA PHE A 846 7.80 14.29 -11.75
C PHE A 846 7.35 14.70 -10.36
N TRP A 847 8.32 14.85 -9.45
CA TRP A 847 8.09 15.09 -8.03
C TRP A 847 8.18 16.58 -7.70
N ASP A 848 7.06 17.21 -7.32
CA ASP A 848 6.97 18.65 -7.07
C ASP A 848 6.60 18.91 -5.58
N PRO A 849 7.49 19.54 -4.79
CA PRO A 849 7.27 19.66 -3.36
C PRO A 849 6.11 20.60 -3.01
N ILE A 850 5.41 20.27 -1.93
CA ILE A 850 4.40 21.11 -1.30
C ILE A 850 5.10 22.37 -0.73
N VAL A 851 4.46 23.53 -0.90
CA VAL A 851 4.98 24.84 -0.40
C VAL A 851 3.95 25.64 0.39
N SER A 852 2.72 25.12 0.51
CA SER A 852 1.68 25.66 1.38
C SER A 852 0.49 24.71 1.42
N ILE A 853 0.02 24.42 2.61
CA ILE A 853 -1.30 23.84 2.89
C ILE A 853 -2.11 24.90 3.63
N LYS A 854 -3.41 25.04 3.34
CA LYS A 854 -4.28 26.02 4.02
C LYS A 854 -5.68 25.46 4.21
N LYS A 855 -6.14 25.39 5.46
CA LYS A 855 -7.55 25.16 5.80
C LYS A 855 -8.36 26.38 5.32
N ILE A 856 -9.44 26.16 4.58
CA ILE A 856 -10.36 27.21 4.08
C ILE A 856 -11.80 26.83 4.42
N LYS A 857 -12.67 27.81 4.67
CA LYS A 857 -14.11 27.55 4.79
C LYS A 857 -14.69 27.18 3.43
N SER A 858 -15.52 26.15 3.37
CA SER A 858 -16.26 25.80 2.15
C SER A 858 -17.24 26.92 1.75
N ARG A 859 -17.60 26.93 0.46
CA ARG A 859 -18.52 27.89 -0.18
C ARG A 859 -19.41 27.25 -1.26
N ASP A 860 -19.09 26.02 -1.66
CA ASP A 860 -19.88 25.23 -2.61
C ASP A 860 -20.87 24.39 -1.78
N LYS A 861 -22.08 24.11 -2.29
CA LYS A 861 -23.05 23.23 -1.59
C LYS A 861 -22.53 21.78 -1.51
N TYR A 862 -21.85 21.34 -2.56
CA TYR A 862 -21.36 19.98 -2.74
C TYR A 862 -19.86 19.96 -3.05
N VAL A 863 -19.20 18.89 -2.60
CA VAL A 863 -17.92 18.39 -3.13
C VAL A 863 -18.21 17.21 -4.07
N TYR A 864 -17.28 16.89 -4.97
CA TYR A 864 -17.49 15.98 -6.09
C TYR A 864 -16.36 14.98 -6.24
N ASP A 865 -16.71 13.78 -6.68
CA ASP A 865 -15.83 12.62 -6.82
C ASP A 865 -15.95 11.96 -8.20
N LEU A 866 -14.90 11.22 -8.58
CA LEU A 866 -14.82 10.44 -9.81
C LEU A 866 -14.00 9.17 -9.54
N THR A 867 -14.68 8.06 -9.22
CA THR A 867 -14.02 6.79 -8.95
C THR A 867 -13.40 6.23 -10.24
N VAL A 868 -12.15 5.77 -10.15
CA VAL A 868 -11.42 5.07 -11.22
C VAL A 868 -10.78 3.85 -10.58
N ASP A 869 -11.01 2.70 -11.18
CA ASP A 869 -10.64 1.41 -10.60
C ASP A 869 -9.11 1.25 -10.61
N ASP A 870 -8.51 1.10 -9.43
CA ASP A 870 -7.08 0.84 -9.19
C ASP A 870 -6.07 1.84 -9.76
N GLN A 871 -6.54 3.03 -10.13
CA GLN A 871 -5.68 4.04 -10.71
C GLN A 871 -5.91 5.42 -10.12
N VAL A 872 -4.82 6.16 -10.13
CA VAL A 872 -4.71 7.40 -9.40
C VAL A 872 -5.00 8.56 -10.36
N PHE A 873 -6.23 9.10 -10.31
CA PHE A 873 -6.76 9.98 -11.37
C PHE A 873 -6.42 11.47 -11.22
N LEU A 874 -6.29 12.19 -12.35
CA LEU A 874 -5.73 13.54 -12.43
C LEU A 874 -6.75 14.68 -12.27
N ALA A 875 -6.91 15.22 -11.05
CA ALA A 875 -7.81 16.34 -10.73
C ALA A 875 -7.07 17.59 -10.16
N GLY A 876 -7.71 18.76 -10.13
CA GLY A 876 -7.15 19.97 -9.51
C GLY A 876 -6.47 20.94 -10.48
N PHE A 877 -6.26 22.19 -10.06
CA PHE A 877 -5.55 23.24 -10.79
C PHE A 877 -4.06 22.88 -11.04
N GLY A 878 -3.85 21.98 -11.99
CA GLY A 878 -2.55 21.43 -12.35
C GLY A 878 -2.41 19.91 -12.33
N GLY A 879 -3.39 19.17 -11.77
CA GLY A 879 -3.42 17.70 -11.67
C GLY A 879 -2.76 17.10 -10.42
N MET A 880 -3.50 16.31 -9.63
CA MET A 880 -3.20 15.58 -8.37
C MET A 880 -4.19 14.38 -8.22
N PHE A 881 -4.15 13.54 -7.16
CA PHE A 881 -4.22 12.05 -7.27
C PHE A 881 -4.82 11.23 -6.04
N VAL A 882 -5.68 10.18 -6.22
CA VAL A 882 -6.47 9.38 -5.18
C VAL A 882 -6.80 7.86 -5.53
N HIS A 883 -7.01 6.88 -4.57
CA HIS A 883 -7.51 5.45 -4.80
C HIS A 883 -7.98 4.59 -3.53
N ASN A 884 -8.66 3.38 -3.63
CA ASN A 884 -9.01 2.41 -2.53
C ASN A 884 -9.37 0.89 -2.86
N SER A 885 -9.40 0.02 -1.82
CA SER A 885 -10.11 -1.31 -1.66
C SER A 885 -9.47 -2.64 -2.17
N TYR A 886 -9.38 -3.68 -1.30
CA TYR A 886 -8.63 -4.94 -1.57
C TYR A 886 -8.92 -6.18 -0.68
N ALA A 887 -9.16 -6.01 0.62
CA ALA A 887 -8.93 -7.04 1.66
C ALA A 887 -9.70 -8.37 1.54
N VAL A 888 -11.05 -8.33 1.48
CA VAL A 888 -11.89 -9.51 1.74
C VAL A 888 -11.78 -10.58 0.64
N LYS A 889 -11.62 -10.15 -0.60
CA LYS A 889 -11.49 -11.02 -1.78
C LYS A 889 -10.33 -12.02 -1.62
N LEU A 890 -9.26 -11.65 -0.91
CA LEU A 890 -8.12 -12.50 -0.57
C LEU A 890 -8.49 -13.60 0.44
N GLU A 891 -9.27 -13.27 1.47
CA GLU A 891 -9.70 -14.22 2.49
C GLU A 891 -10.65 -15.29 1.90
N ALA A 892 -11.53 -14.88 0.98
CA ALA A 892 -12.43 -15.77 0.26
C ALA A 892 -11.67 -16.81 -0.58
N VAL A 893 -10.66 -16.39 -1.34
CA VAL A 893 -9.77 -17.29 -2.11
C VAL A 893 -9.04 -18.26 -1.20
N ARG A 894 -8.35 -17.76 -0.16
CA ARG A 894 -7.58 -18.59 0.77
C ARG A 894 -8.46 -19.60 1.51
N SER A 895 -9.70 -19.23 1.84
CA SER A 895 -10.68 -20.14 2.46
C SER A 895 -11.14 -21.25 1.51
N LEU A 896 -11.39 -20.93 0.25
CA LEU A 896 -11.75 -21.89 -0.80
C LEU A 896 -10.61 -22.90 -1.06
N MET A 897 -9.35 -22.42 -1.12
CA MET A 897 -8.16 -23.26 -1.28
C MET A 897 -7.98 -24.28 -0.13
N LEU A 898 -8.49 -23.98 1.06
CA LEU A 898 -8.52 -24.88 2.22
C LEU A 898 -9.78 -25.78 2.29
N GLY A 899 -10.57 -25.83 1.21
CA GLY A 899 -11.75 -26.70 1.11
C GLY A 899 -13.00 -26.17 1.83
N THR A 900 -13.09 -24.87 2.07
CA THR A 900 -14.30 -24.23 2.63
C THR A 900 -15.24 -23.82 1.50
N GLU A 901 -16.52 -24.21 1.55
CA GLU A 901 -17.51 -23.70 0.60
C GLU A 901 -17.84 -22.23 0.95
N VAL A 902 -17.80 -21.32 -0.03
CA VAL A 902 -17.99 -19.88 0.14
C VAL A 902 -19.28 -19.42 -0.52
N PHE A 903 -20.11 -18.71 0.25
CA PHE A 903 -21.31 -18.02 -0.21
C PHE A 903 -21.14 -16.52 0.02
N ILE A 904 -21.52 -15.69 -0.95
CA ILE A 904 -21.38 -14.23 -0.87
C ILE A 904 -22.72 -13.57 -1.19
N ILE A 905 -23.12 -12.57 -0.40
CA ILE A 905 -24.21 -11.63 -0.71
C ILE A 905 -23.57 -10.28 -1.06
N ASP A 906 -23.76 -9.83 -2.31
CA ASP A 906 -22.97 -8.79 -2.97
C ASP A 906 -23.87 -7.67 -3.56
N PRO A 907 -24.14 -6.59 -2.82
CA PRO A 907 -25.00 -5.50 -3.28
C PRO A 907 -24.38 -4.58 -4.33
N GLU A 908 -23.09 -4.73 -4.67
CA GLU A 908 -22.38 -3.87 -5.64
C GLU A 908 -21.84 -4.62 -6.88
N ALA A 909 -21.94 -5.96 -6.88
CA ALA A 909 -21.33 -6.88 -7.86
C ALA A 909 -19.78 -6.87 -7.85
N GLU A 910 -19.18 -6.47 -6.74
CA GLU A 910 -17.72 -6.40 -6.50
C GLU A 910 -17.03 -7.77 -6.66
N TYR A 911 -17.71 -8.86 -6.32
CA TYR A 911 -17.12 -10.21 -6.30
C TYR A 911 -17.31 -10.96 -7.61
N LYS A 912 -17.98 -10.36 -8.62
CA LYS A 912 -18.22 -11.02 -9.91
C LYS A 912 -16.94 -11.52 -10.59
N PRO A 913 -15.87 -10.71 -10.79
CA PRO A 913 -14.69 -11.16 -11.53
C PRO A 913 -13.94 -12.28 -10.81
N LEU A 914 -13.94 -12.24 -9.47
CA LEU A 914 -13.39 -13.31 -8.63
C LEU A 914 -14.21 -14.61 -8.78
N THR A 915 -15.54 -14.50 -8.74
CA THR A 915 -16.46 -15.64 -8.89
C THR A 915 -16.21 -16.34 -10.22
N GLU A 916 -16.14 -15.60 -11.32
CA GLU A 916 -15.83 -16.14 -12.66
C GLU A 916 -14.42 -16.76 -12.70
N ALA A 917 -13.42 -16.15 -12.07
CA ALA A 917 -12.02 -16.63 -12.07
C ALA A 917 -11.80 -17.94 -11.29
N VAL A 918 -12.61 -18.25 -10.27
CA VAL A 918 -12.51 -19.51 -9.51
C VAL A 918 -13.44 -20.62 -10.02
N GLY A 919 -14.17 -20.38 -11.13
CA GLY A 919 -15.20 -21.30 -11.62
C GLY A 919 -16.47 -21.33 -10.73
N GLY A 920 -16.70 -20.28 -9.96
CA GLY A 920 -17.85 -20.09 -9.10
C GLY A 920 -19.13 -19.73 -9.85
N GLU A 921 -20.26 -19.77 -9.14
CA GLU A 921 -21.58 -19.48 -9.68
C GLU A 921 -22.02 -18.06 -9.30
N PHE A 922 -22.24 -17.19 -10.30
CA PHE A 922 -22.67 -15.81 -10.09
C PHE A 922 -24.15 -15.62 -10.43
N ILE A 923 -24.94 -15.24 -9.42
CA ILE A 923 -26.41 -15.20 -9.48
C ILE A 923 -26.87 -13.75 -9.27
N SER A 924 -27.17 -13.02 -10.35
CA SER A 924 -27.83 -11.70 -10.25
C SER A 924 -29.32 -11.88 -9.94
N PHE A 925 -29.80 -11.18 -8.91
CA PHE A 925 -31.22 -10.97 -8.65
C PHE A 925 -31.69 -9.69 -9.34
N SER A 926 -32.61 -9.87 -10.28
CA SER A 926 -33.31 -8.77 -10.96
C SER A 926 -34.67 -9.26 -11.47
N PHE A 927 -35.53 -8.32 -11.87
CA PHE A 927 -36.82 -8.61 -12.51
C PHE A 927 -36.69 -9.61 -13.66
N ASN A 928 -35.73 -9.36 -14.56
CA ASN A 928 -35.48 -10.15 -15.78
C ASN A 928 -34.57 -11.37 -15.55
N SER A 929 -34.01 -11.55 -14.36
CA SER A 929 -33.18 -12.73 -14.06
C SER A 929 -34.05 -14.00 -14.11
N PRO A 930 -33.55 -15.11 -14.70
CA PRO A 930 -34.24 -16.39 -14.62
C PRO A 930 -34.18 -16.97 -13.19
N ALA A 931 -33.20 -16.57 -12.38
CA ALA A 931 -33.00 -17.09 -11.03
C ALA A 931 -34.04 -16.51 -10.05
N LYS A 932 -34.74 -17.38 -9.31
CA LYS A 932 -35.79 -17.04 -8.33
C LYS A 932 -35.64 -17.88 -7.06
N ILE A 933 -36.08 -17.31 -5.94
CA ILE A 933 -36.29 -18.01 -4.66
C ILE A 933 -37.71 -17.70 -4.20
N ASN A 934 -38.46 -18.73 -3.87
CA ASN A 934 -39.77 -18.61 -3.25
C ASN A 934 -39.61 -18.33 -1.73
N PRO A 935 -40.08 -17.19 -1.21
CA PRO A 935 -40.03 -16.93 0.23
C PRO A 935 -40.80 -17.96 1.08
N PHE A 936 -41.76 -18.68 0.51
CA PHE A 936 -42.57 -19.70 1.17
C PHE A 936 -41.98 -21.13 1.07
N GLU A 937 -40.77 -21.31 0.53
CA GLU A 937 -40.14 -22.63 0.43
C GLU A 937 -39.80 -23.20 1.83
N LEU A 938 -40.24 -24.44 2.09
CA LEU A 938 -39.97 -25.18 3.32
C LEU A 938 -38.61 -25.88 3.27
N THR A 939 -38.04 -26.16 4.45
CA THR A 939 -36.75 -26.85 4.55
C THR A 939 -37.00 -28.35 4.72
N PRO A 940 -36.52 -29.24 3.84
CA PRO A 940 -36.49 -30.66 4.14
C PRO A 940 -35.48 -30.91 5.27
N VAL A 941 -35.95 -31.54 6.36
CA VAL A 941 -35.11 -31.92 7.51
C VAL A 941 -34.48 -33.29 7.25
N SER A 942 -33.35 -33.55 7.90
CA SER A 942 -32.71 -34.87 7.92
C SER A 942 -33.44 -35.88 8.82
N ASP A 943 -34.38 -35.42 9.64
CA ASP A 943 -35.25 -36.22 10.50
C ASP A 943 -36.70 -36.17 9.95
N PRO A 944 -37.30 -37.29 9.53
CA PRO A 944 -38.67 -37.32 8.99
C PRO A 944 -39.77 -36.91 9.97
N GLU A 945 -39.50 -36.82 11.28
CA GLU A 945 -40.51 -36.51 12.31
C GLU A 945 -40.50 -35.02 12.75
N GLU A 946 -39.51 -34.20 12.34
CA GLU A 946 -39.45 -32.78 12.72
C GLU A 946 -40.24 -31.85 11.77
N SER A 947 -41.13 -31.03 12.33
CA SER A 947 -42.02 -30.15 11.59
C SER A 947 -41.44 -28.73 11.40
N THR A 948 -41.20 -28.32 10.15
CA THR A 948 -40.57 -27.01 9.85
C THR A 948 -41.55 -25.86 9.63
N LEU A 949 -42.83 -26.18 9.38
CA LEU A 949 -43.85 -25.19 9.03
C LEU A 949 -43.94 -24.02 10.02
N GLY A 950 -43.87 -24.29 11.34
CA GLY A 950 -43.90 -23.24 12.37
C GLY A 950 -42.68 -22.30 12.30
N LEU A 951 -41.47 -22.84 12.10
CA LEU A 951 -40.26 -22.03 11.93
C LEU A 951 -40.31 -21.19 10.65
N LYS A 952 -40.93 -21.70 9.58
CA LYS A 952 -41.10 -20.96 8.34
C LYS A 952 -42.15 -19.86 8.46
N ILE A 953 -43.25 -20.08 9.16
CA ILE A 953 -44.25 -19.05 9.48
C ILE A 953 -43.61 -17.90 10.27
N LEU A 954 -42.75 -18.19 11.26
CA LEU A 954 -41.98 -17.15 11.97
C LEU A 954 -41.02 -16.37 11.04
N SER A 955 -40.33 -17.06 10.13
CA SER A 955 -39.47 -16.40 9.12
C SER A 955 -40.29 -15.50 8.18
N LEU A 956 -41.49 -15.93 7.79
CA LEU A 956 -42.43 -15.15 7.00
C LEU A 956 -42.97 -13.94 7.75
N HIS A 957 -43.27 -14.02 9.05
CA HIS A 957 -43.63 -12.84 9.85
C HIS A 957 -42.52 -11.78 9.83
N SER A 958 -41.26 -12.17 10.08
CA SER A 958 -40.12 -11.24 9.98
C SER A 958 -39.97 -10.62 8.58
N LEU A 959 -40.13 -11.41 7.51
CA LEU A 959 -40.12 -10.90 6.14
C LEU A 959 -41.26 -9.93 5.86
N PHE A 960 -42.48 -10.26 6.30
CA PHE A 960 -43.66 -9.45 6.00
C PHE A 960 -43.74 -8.15 6.83
N SER A 961 -43.15 -8.11 8.03
CA SER A 961 -42.91 -6.86 8.77
C SER A 961 -42.00 -5.89 8.01
N VAL A 962 -41.01 -6.37 7.25
CA VAL A 962 -40.16 -5.53 6.39
C VAL A 962 -40.94 -5.06 5.15
N ILE A 963 -41.73 -5.95 4.55
CA ILE A 963 -42.55 -5.67 3.35
C ILE A 963 -43.68 -4.65 3.61
N MET A 964 -44.31 -4.73 4.79
CA MET A 964 -45.53 -3.98 5.16
C MET A 964 -45.30 -2.82 6.13
N GLY A 965 -44.12 -2.74 6.74
CA GLY A 965 -43.88 -1.95 7.93
C GLY A 965 -44.41 -2.64 9.20
N LYS A 966 -44.14 -2.02 10.36
CA LYS A 966 -44.50 -2.56 11.68
C LYS A 966 -46.00 -2.83 11.78
N LEU A 967 -46.35 -4.12 11.92
CA LEU A 967 -47.72 -4.58 12.13
C LEU A 967 -48.19 -4.30 13.56
N SER A 968 -49.50 -4.11 13.73
CA SER A 968 -50.17 -4.20 15.02
C SER A 968 -50.40 -5.66 15.43
N PRO A 969 -50.58 -5.99 16.73
CA PRO A 969 -50.86 -7.36 17.18
C PRO A 969 -52.10 -7.98 16.53
N THR A 970 -53.06 -7.15 16.11
CA THR A 970 -54.27 -7.55 15.36
C THR A 970 -53.99 -7.85 13.89
N GLU A 971 -53.08 -7.12 13.24
CA GLU A 971 -52.61 -7.45 11.88
C GLU A 971 -51.73 -8.72 11.90
N GLU A 972 -50.85 -8.86 12.90
CA GLU A 972 -49.97 -10.02 13.11
C GLU A 972 -50.78 -11.31 13.34
N ALA A 973 -51.76 -11.29 14.26
CA ALA A 973 -52.66 -12.42 14.52
C ALA A 973 -53.66 -12.70 13.37
N LEU A 974 -53.81 -11.80 12.41
CA LEU A 974 -54.51 -12.07 11.15
C LEU A 974 -53.56 -12.70 10.14
N MET A 975 -52.36 -12.15 9.98
CA MET A 975 -51.33 -12.65 9.07
C MET A 975 -50.94 -14.10 9.39
N ASP A 976 -50.85 -14.45 10.68
CA ASP A 976 -50.58 -15.83 11.11
C ASP A 976 -51.63 -16.83 10.62
N ARG A 977 -52.92 -16.49 10.83
CA ARG A 977 -54.06 -17.26 10.32
C ARG A 977 -54.05 -17.32 8.79
N ALA A 978 -53.66 -16.25 8.11
CA ALA A 978 -53.53 -16.20 6.66
C ALA A 978 -52.41 -17.11 6.14
N PHE A 979 -51.22 -17.11 6.76
CA PHE A 979 -50.14 -18.05 6.41
C PHE A 979 -50.59 -19.50 6.60
N ILE A 980 -51.16 -19.84 7.77
CA ILE A 980 -51.63 -21.20 8.07
C ILE A 980 -52.69 -21.66 7.05
N ALA A 981 -53.65 -20.80 6.72
CA ALA A 981 -54.66 -21.08 5.70
C ALA A 981 -54.04 -21.27 4.29
N THR A 982 -53.04 -20.45 3.94
CA THR A 982 -52.34 -20.50 2.64
C THR A 982 -51.59 -21.83 2.45
N TYR A 983 -50.83 -22.29 3.46
CA TYR A 983 -50.19 -23.61 3.41
C TYR A 983 -51.21 -24.75 3.40
N LYS A 984 -52.27 -24.65 4.22
CA LYS A 984 -53.36 -25.64 4.26
C LYS A 984 -54.09 -25.76 2.92
N ALA A 985 -54.23 -24.68 2.15
CA ALA A 985 -54.80 -24.70 0.80
C ALA A 985 -53.94 -25.47 -0.22
N LYS A 986 -52.62 -25.59 0.00
CA LYS A 986 -51.72 -26.49 -0.76
C LYS A 986 -51.66 -27.91 -0.16
N GLY A 987 -52.48 -28.20 0.85
CA GLY A 987 -52.48 -29.46 1.59
C GLY A 987 -51.25 -29.67 2.46
N ILE A 988 -50.53 -28.60 2.81
CA ILE A 988 -49.38 -28.60 3.73
C ILE A 988 -49.87 -28.26 5.14
N THR A 989 -49.40 -29.00 6.14
CA THR A 989 -49.88 -28.92 7.53
C THR A 989 -48.72 -29.14 8.52
N PRO A 990 -48.94 -29.05 9.84
CA PRO A 990 -47.93 -29.39 10.83
C PRO A 990 -47.43 -30.85 10.79
N ASP A 991 -48.13 -31.77 10.12
CA ASP A 991 -47.62 -33.11 9.81
C ASP A 991 -46.42 -33.04 8.84
N PRO A 992 -45.21 -33.49 9.23
CA PRO A 992 -44.02 -33.49 8.38
C PRO A 992 -44.22 -34.18 7.03
N GLN A 993 -45.02 -35.25 6.96
CA GLN A 993 -45.25 -35.99 5.69
C GLN A 993 -45.90 -35.09 4.63
N THR A 994 -46.68 -34.09 5.05
CA THR A 994 -47.32 -33.13 4.15
C THR A 994 -46.40 -32.02 3.64
N GLN A 995 -45.21 -31.84 4.23
CA GLN A 995 -44.30 -30.71 3.95
C GLN A 995 -43.39 -30.94 2.72
N THR A 996 -43.52 -32.10 2.07
CA THR A 996 -42.88 -32.43 0.79
C THR A 996 -43.62 -31.91 -0.45
N LYS A 997 -44.85 -31.38 -0.27
CA LYS A 997 -45.69 -30.85 -1.36
C LYS A 997 -45.21 -29.49 -1.83
N THR A 998 -45.60 -29.11 -3.05
CA THR A 998 -45.28 -27.81 -3.65
C THR A 998 -45.70 -26.65 -2.72
N PRO A 999 -44.75 -25.79 -2.26
CA PRO A 999 -45.07 -24.67 -1.39
C PRO A 999 -45.94 -23.62 -2.10
N PRO A 1000 -46.72 -22.81 -1.36
CA PRO A 1000 -47.49 -21.72 -1.92
C PRO A 1000 -46.60 -20.61 -2.51
N LEU A 1001 -47.22 -19.70 -3.24
CA LEU A 1001 -46.62 -18.46 -3.75
C LEU A 1001 -47.22 -17.24 -3.02
N MET A 1002 -46.68 -16.05 -3.29
CA MET A 1002 -47.17 -14.80 -2.69
C MET A 1002 -48.59 -14.45 -3.19
N GLU A 1003 -48.91 -14.82 -4.44
CA GLU A 1003 -50.26 -14.75 -4.99
C GLU A 1003 -51.29 -15.59 -4.19
N ASP A 1004 -50.89 -16.76 -3.67
CA ASP A 1004 -51.78 -17.62 -2.87
C ASP A 1004 -52.12 -16.97 -1.51
N LEU A 1005 -51.15 -16.30 -0.88
CA LEU A 1005 -51.39 -15.54 0.35
C LEU A 1005 -52.32 -14.34 0.10
N TYR A 1006 -52.10 -13.61 -0.98
CA TYR A 1006 -52.97 -12.50 -1.39
C TYR A 1006 -54.41 -12.98 -1.67
N LYS A 1007 -54.58 -14.09 -2.40
CA LYS A 1007 -55.89 -14.73 -2.62
C LYS A 1007 -56.55 -15.15 -1.29
N THR A 1008 -55.76 -15.69 -0.36
CA THR A 1008 -56.22 -16.10 0.98
C THR A 1008 -56.69 -14.90 1.80
N LEU A 1009 -55.92 -13.81 1.86
CA LEU A 1009 -56.28 -12.59 2.57
C LEU A 1009 -57.55 -11.92 1.99
N LEU A 1010 -57.71 -11.92 0.66
CA LEU A 1010 -58.96 -11.46 0.04
C LEU A 1010 -60.17 -12.32 0.40
N GLY A 1011 -59.98 -13.62 0.59
CA GLY A 1011 -61.03 -14.58 0.97
C GLY A 1011 -61.38 -14.62 2.45
N MET A 1012 -60.73 -13.82 3.30
CA MET A 1012 -61.01 -13.78 4.76
C MET A 1012 -62.14 -12.80 5.15
N GLU A 1013 -62.67 -12.03 4.19
CA GLU A 1013 -63.78 -11.06 4.35
C GLU A 1013 -63.61 -10.00 5.48
N ASP A 1014 -62.38 -9.85 5.99
CA ASP A 1014 -62.02 -8.93 7.07
C ASP A 1014 -61.40 -7.62 6.50
N PRO A 1015 -61.84 -6.42 6.93
CA PRO A 1015 -61.27 -5.15 6.46
C PRO A 1015 -59.75 -5.00 6.69
N ILE A 1016 -59.22 -5.60 7.75
CA ILE A 1016 -57.78 -5.63 8.04
C ILE A 1016 -57.08 -6.57 7.05
N ALA A 1017 -57.66 -7.75 6.78
CA ALA A 1017 -57.14 -8.67 5.75
C ALA A 1017 -57.08 -8.01 4.37
N ARG A 1018 -58.12 -7.23 4.01
CA ARG A 1018 -58.14 -6.44 2.78
C ARG A 1018 -57.00 -5.42 2.74
N SER A 1019 -56.81 -4.63 3.80
CA SER A 1019 -55.71 -3.66 3.86
C SER A 1019 -54.32 -4.31 3.76
N LEU A 1020 -54.15 -5.51 4.32
CA LEU A 1020 -52.91 -6.28 4.21
C LEU A 1020 -52.73 -6.81 2.78
N ALA A 1021 -53.77 -7.34 2.14
CA ALA A 1021 -53.74 -7.77 0.74
C ALA A 1021 -53.35 -6.63 -0.21
N ASP A 1022 -53.92 -5.43 -0.02
CA ASP A 1022 -53.60 -4.24 -0.82
C ASP A 1022 -52.12 -3.82 -0.68
N ARG A 1023 -51.45 -4.11 0.46
CA ARG A 1023 -49.99 -3.90 0.62
C ARG A 1023 -49.14 -4.95 -0.12
N ILE A 1024 -49.66 -6.17 -0.32
CA ILE A 1024 -48.96 -7.24 -1.08
C ILE A 1024 -49.11 -7.05 -2.58
N GLU A 1025 -50.23 -6.51 -3.08
CA GLU A 1025 -50.56 -6.43 -4.51
C GLU A 1025 -49.43 -5.84 -5.39
N LYS A 1026 -48.62 -4.93 -4.83
CA LYS A 1026 -47.45 -4.35 -5.50
C LYS A 1026 -46.37 -5.37 -5.92
N PHE A 1027 -46.27 -6.53 -5.26
CA PHE A 1027 -45.33 -7.63 -5.57
C PHE A 1027 -45.91 -8.71 -6.48
N ILE A 1028 -47.20 -8.63 -6.83
CA ILE A 1028 -47.91 -9.63 -7.63
C ILE A 1028 -48.32 -9.03 -8.98
N LYS A 1029 -48.97 -7.86 -8.95
CA LYS A 1029 -49.50 -7.15 -10.13
C LYS A 1029 -48.87 -5.78 -10.36
N GLY A 1030 -48.18 -5.24 -9.35
CA GLY A 1030 -47.55 -3.91 -9.41
C GLY A 1030 -46.09 -3.93 -9.84
N SER A 1031 -45.37 -2.86 -9.50
CA SER A 1031 -43.98 -2.60 -9.91
C SER A 1031 -42.95 -3.60 -9.39
N PHE A 1032 -43.27 -4.41 -8.38
CA PHE A 1032 -42.37 -5.39 -7.77
C PHE A 1032 -42.72 -6.85 -8.15
N ALA A 1033 -43.56 -7.04 -9.18
CA ALA A 1033 -43.96 -8.34 -9.70
C ALA A 1033 -42.77 -9.17 -10.23
N GLY A 1034 -42.86 -10.50 -10.09
CA GLY A 1034 -41.96 -11.45 -10.74
C GLY A 1034 -40.57 -11.64 -10.11
N ILE A 1035 -40.30 -11.06 -8.93
CA ILE A 1035 -39.07 -11.37 -8.16
C ILE A 1035 -39.33 -12.48 -7.12
N PHE A 1036 -40.33 -12.29 -6.26
CA PHE A 1036 -40.59 -13.15 -5.10
C PHE A 1036 -41.82 -14.09 -5.25
N ASP A 1037 -42.52 -14.00 -6.38
CA ASP A 1037 -43.80 -14.68 -6.63
C ASP A 1037 -43.65 -15.80 -7.69
N GLN A 1038 -42.58 -16.59 -7.56
CA GLN A 1038 -42.25 -17.73 -8.42
C GLN A 1038 -41.60 -18.85 -7.60
N HIS A 1039 -41.71 -20.10 -8.05
CA HIS A 1039 -41.05 -21.23 -7.39
C HIS A 1039 -39.51 -21.13 -7.51
N THR A 1040 -38.80 -21.57 -6.47
CA THR A 1040 -37.33 -21.62 -6.46
C THR A 1040 -36.80 -22.51 -7.58
N ASN A 1041 -35.78 -22.04 -8.29
CA ASN A 1041 -35.15 -22.75 -9.41
C ASN A 1041 -33.61 -22.72 -9.37
N ILE A 1042 -33.04 -22.37 -8.22
CA ILE A 1042 -31.61 -22.31 -7.92
C ILE A 1042 -31.25 -23.53 -7.06
N ASP A 1043 -30.07 -24.13 -7.25
CA ASP A 1043 -29.53 -25.16 -6.35
C ASP A 1043 -28.07 -24.89 -6.00
N LEU A 1044 -27.76 -24.86 -4.71
CA LEU A 1044 -26.44 -24.53 -4.18
C LEU A 1044 -25.52 -25.76 -4.20
N LYS A 1045 -24.97 -26.01 -5.40
CA LYS A 1045 -23.97 -27.06 -5.68
C LYS A 1045 -22.55 -26.54 -5.84
N ASN A 1046 -22.35 -25.31 -6.30
CA ASN A 1046 -21.02 -24.76 -6.53
C ASN A 1046 -20.34 -24.39 -5.18
N PRO A 1047 -19.11 -24.84 -4.91
CA PRO A 1047 -18.39 -24.49 -3.68
C PRO A 1047 -18.01 -23.00 -3.57
N PHE A 1048 -18.20 -22.18 -4.60
CA PHE A 1048 -18.11 -20.73 -4.53
C PHE A 1048 -19.32 -20.10 -5.23
N THR A 1049 -20.25 -19.50 -4.49
CA THR A 1049 -21.48 -18.91 -5.05
C THR A 1049 -21.69 -17.47 -4.59
N THR A 1050 -21.87 -16.55 -5.53
CA THR A 1050 -22.09 -15.11 -5.25
C THR A 1050 -23.48 -14.69 -5.72
N PHE A 1051 -24.30 -14.22 -4.78
CA PHE A 1051 -25.62 -13.65 -5.02
C PHE A 1051 -25.53 -12.13 -5.07
N SER A 1052 -25.80 -11.53 -6.22
CA SER A 1052 -25.79 -10.07 -6.33
C SER A 1052 -27.20 -9.47 -6.33
N VAL A 1053 -27.40 -8.45 -5.48
CA VAL A 1053 -28.66 -7.67 -5.39
C VAL A 1053 -28.52 -6.25 -5.95
N ARG A 1054 -27.38 -5.94 -6.60
CA ARG A 1054 -27.09 -4.61 -7.17
C ARG A 1054 -28.19 -4.13 -8.13
N ASP A 1055 -28.66 -5.04 -8.96
CA ASP A 1055 -29.65 -4.80 -10.02
C ASP A 1055 -31.10 -4.66 -9.48
N LEU A 1056 -31.27 -4.51 -8.17
CA LEU A 1056 -32.51 -4.19 -7.45
C LEU A 1056 -32.49 -2.77 -6.86
N GLU A 1057 -33.68 -2.17 -6.79
CA GLU A 1057 -33.93 -0.89 -6.09
C GLU A 1057 -33.54 -0.99 -4.60
N GLU A 1058 -33.02 0.11 -4.02
CA GLU A 1058 -32.57 0.18 -2.61
C GLU A 1058 -33.64 -0.33 -1.62
N THR A 1059 -34.92 -0.07 -1.90
CA THR A 1059 -36.06 -0.52 -1.09
C THR A 1059 -36.29 -2.05 -1.11
N LEU A 1060 -35.82 -2.74 -2.16
CA LEU A 1060 -35.93 -4.19 -2.32
C LEU A 1060 -34.68 -4.93 -1.84
N ARG A 1061 -33.51 -4.27 -1.75
CA ARG A 1061 -32.25 -4.92 -1.34
C ARG A 1061 -32.34 -5.61 0.03
N PRO A 1062 -32.88 -5.01 1.11
CA PRO A 1062 -33.02 -5.70 2.40
C PRO A 1062 -33.94 -6.94 2.34
N ILE A 1063 -35.01 -6.87 1.54
CA ILE A 1063 -35.96 -7.97 1.32
C ILE A 1063 -35.29 -9.11 0.57
N ALA A 1064 -34.55 -8.81 -0.50
CA ALA A 1064 -33.79 -9.79 -1.26
C ALA A 1064 -32.66 -10.41 -0.43
N MET A 1065 -31.88 -9.61 0.31
CA MET A 1065 -30.82 -10.09 1.20
C MET A 1065 -31.38 -11.01 2.30
N PHE A 1066 -32.56 -10.71 2.86
CA PHE A 1066 -33.25 -11.61 3.80
C PHE A 1066 -33.65 -12.94 3.14
N VAL A 1067 -34.28 -12.92 1.96
CA VAL A 1067 -34.72 -14.13 1.26
C VAL A 1067 -33.54 -15.00 0.82
N ILE A 1068 -32.45 -14.38 0.34
CA ILE A 1068 -31.19 -15.05 0.01
C ILE A 1068 -30.54 -15.63 1.28
N LEU A 1069 -30.52 -14.88 2.39
CA LEU A 1069 -29.98 -15.36 3.67
C LEU A 1069 -30.79 -16.54 4.23
N ASP A 1070 -32.12 -16.52 4.17
CA ASP A 1070 -32.97 -17.65 4.59
C ASP A 1070 -32.73 -18.87 3.71
N PHE A 1071 -32.64 -18.71 2.38
CA PHE A 1071 -32.33 -19.78 1.45
C PHE A 1071 -30.96 -20.43 1.71
N ILE A 1072 -29.90 -19.62 1.84
CA ILE A 1072 -28.55 -20.08 2.20
C ILE A 1072 -28.58 -20.77 3.57
N TRP A 1073 -29.22 -20.17 4.57
CA TRP A 1073 -29.31 -20.72 5.93
C TRP A 1073 -30.07 -22.05 5.98
N ASN A 1074 -31.11 -22.21 5.17
CA ASN A 1074 -31.88 -23.45 5.02
C ASN A 1074 -31.14 -24.51 4.21
N ARG A 1075 -30.26 -24.12 3.26
CA ARG A 1075 -29.30 -25.01 2.59
C ARG A 1075 -28.23 -25.52 3.56
N ILE A 1076 -27.71 -24.67 4.43
CA ILE A 1076 -26.59 -24.95 5.35
C ILE A 1076 -26.95 -25.99 6.42
N LYS A 1077 -28.21 -26.01 6.90
CA LYS A 1077 -28.68 -26.96 7.92
C LYS A 1077 -28.68 -28.43 7.46
N ARG A 1078 -28.67 -28.69 6.15
CA ARG A 1078 -28.88 -30.04 5.57
C ARG A 1078 -27.68 -30.97 5.76
N ASP A 1079 -26.45 -30.44 5.73
CA ASP A 1079 -25.20 -31.20 5.77
C ASP A 1079 -24.10 -30.44 6.52
N LEU A 1080 -23.31 -31.15 7.34
CA LEU A 1080 -22.27 -30.54 8.17
C LEU A 1080 -20.95 -30.40 7.39
N LYS A 1081 -20.61 -29.18 6.95
CA LYS A 1081 -19.36 -28.86 6.23
C LYS A 1081 -18.77 -27.53 6.69
N LYS A 1082 -17.44 -27.35 6.57
CA LYS A 1082 -16.78 -26.03 6.69
C LYS A 1082 -17.34 -25.09 5.62
N ARG A 1083 -17.98 -24.00 6.06
CA ARG A 1083 -18.63 -23.01 5.20
C ARG A 1083 -18.29 -21.58 5.61
N LEU A 1084 -18.25 -20.70 4.64
CA LEU A 1084 -18.10 -19.26 4.79
C LEU A 1084 -19.31 -18.58 4.16
N LEU A 1085 -19.95 -17.67 4.89
CA LEU A 1085 -20.98 -16.78 4.34
C LEU A 1085 -20.54 -15.34 4.54
N ILE A 1086 -20.29 -14.65 3.44
CA ILE A 1086 -19.91 -13.25 3.40
C ILE A 1086 -21.17 -12.43 3.11
N VAL A 1087 -21.52 -11.51 4.02
CA VAL A 1087 -22.56 -10.51 3.79
C VAL A 1087 -21.87 -9.16 3.68
N ASP A 1088 -21.74 -8.66 2.45
CA ASP A 1088 -21.18 -7.34 2.20
C ASP A 1088 -22.26 -6.25 2.32
N GLU A 1089 -21.83 -5.05 2.70
CA GLU A 1089 -22.67 -3.93 3.14
C GLU A 1089 -23.86 -4.35 4.02
N ALA A 1090 -23.56 -5.12 5.07
CA ALA A 1090 -24.52 -5.72 5.99
C ALA A 1090 -25.42 -4.69 6.71
N TRP A 1091 -25.06 -3.41 6.75
CA TRP A 1091 -25.89 -2.32 7.27
C TRP A 1091 -27.24 -2.18 6.53
N HIS A 1092 -27.33 -2.58 5.25
CA HIS A 1092 -28.60 -2.73 4.54
C HIS A 1092 -29.60 -3.61 5.31
N MET A 1093 -29.13 -4.66 6.00
CA MET A 1093 -29.93 -5.51 6.88
C MET A 1093 -30.04 -4.99 8.32
N MET A 1094 -29.20 -4.04 8.74
CA MET A 1094 -29.29 -3.43 10.07
C MET A 1094 -30.37 -2.35 10.16
N ARG A 1095 -30.70 -1.68 9.05
CA ARG A 1095 -31.76 -0.63 8.99
C ARG A 1095 -33.14 -1.08 9.49
N TYR A 1096 -33.46 -2.38 9.49
CA TYR A 1096 -34.73 -2.92 10.00
C TYR A 1096 -34.49 -3.93 11.13
N PRO A 1097 -35.17 -3.79 12.29
CA PRO A 1097 -34.94 -4.69 13.44
C PRO A 1097 -35.15 -6.17 13.14
N ASP A 1098 -36.13 -6.53 12.31
CA ASP A 1098 -36.43 -7.94 11.97
C ASP A 1098 -35.34 -8.59 11.10
N THR A 1099 -34.79 -7.87 10.11
CA THR A 1099 -33.65 -8.36 9.31
C THR A 1099 -32.37 -8.42 10.14
N ALA A 1100 -32.14 -7.44 11.00
CA ALA A 1100 -31.01 -7.41 11.93
C ALA A 1100 -31.07 -8.59 12.91
N GLN A 1101 -32.25 -8.83 13.49
CA GLN A 1101 -32.49 -9.94 14.42
C GLN A 1101 -32.34 -11.30 13.73
N PHE A 1102 -32.74 -11.42 12.46
CA PHE A 1102 -32.53 -12.64 11.68
C PHE A 1102 -31.05 -12.88 11.39
N LEU A 1103 -30.30 -11.86 10.96
CA LEU A 1103 -28.84 -11.93 10.76
C LEU A 1103 -28.11 -12.30 12.07
N TYR A 1104 -28.48 -11.67 13.19
CA TYR A 1104 -27.99 -12.06 14.52
C TYR A 1104 -28.36 -13.50 14.90
N SER A 1105 -29.55 -13.98 14.53
CA SER A 1105 -29.95 -15.36 14.75
C SER A 1105 -29.11 -16.37 13.95
N VAL A 1106 -28.58 -15.98 12.78
CA VAL A 1106 -27.61 -16.77 12.02
C VAL A 1106 -26.26 -16.73 12.72
N ALA A 1107 -25.75 -15.54 13.08
CA ALA A 1107 -24.48 -15.36 13.81
C ALA A 1107 -24.41 -16.17 15.11
N LYS A 1108 -25.51 -16.25 15.88
CA LYS A 1108 -25.60 -17.01 17.13
C LYS A 1108 -25.63 -18.53 16.93
N ARG A 1109 -25.98 -19.01 15.72
CA ARG A 1109 -26.19 -20.44 15.42
C ARG A 1109 -25.18 -21.02 14.44
N SER A 1110 -24.42 -20.19 13.73
CA SER A 1110 -23.48 -20.53 12.65
C SER A 1110 -22.51 -21.66 13.03
N ARG A 1111 -21.87 -21.54 14.21
CA ARG A 1111 -20.96 -22.55 14.77
C ARG A 1111 -21.53 -23.97 14.79
N LYS A 1112 -22.82 -24.15 15.09
CA LYS A 1112 -23.46 -25.50 15.15
C LYS A 1112 -23.41 -26.22 13.79
N TYR A 1113 -23.37 -25.47 12.69
CA TYR A 1113 -23.42 -25.99 11.32
C TYR A 1113 -22.09 -25.80 10.56
N TYR A 1114 -20.98 -25.60 11.27
CA TYR A 1114 -19.66 -25.30 10.69
C TYR A 1114 -19.63 -24.09 9.73
N LEU A 1115 -20.53 -23.12 9.95
CA LEU A 1115 -20.55 -21.85 9.23
C LEU A 1115 -19.73 -20.79 9.98
N GLY A 1116 -18.86 -20.08 9.28
CA GLY A 1116 -18.38 -18.75 9.67
C GLY A 1116 -19.14 -17.67 8.89
N LEU A 1117 -19.85 -16.79 9.60
CA LEU A 1117 -20.45 -15.59 9.01
C LEU A 1117 -19.43 -14.44 9.03
N ILE A 1118 -19.13 -13.84 7.87
CA ILE A 1118 -18.49 -12.52 7.80
C ILE A 1118 -19.59 -11.49 7.61
N THR A 1119 -19.58 -10.45 8.43
CA THR A 1119 -20.34 -9.22 8.19
C THR A 1119 -19.36 -8.10 7.90
N ILE A 1120 -19.56 -7.42 6.78
CA ILE A 1120 -18.77 -6.26 6.36
C ILE A 1120 -19.69 -5.05 6.37
N THR A 1121 -19.18 -3.90 6.80
CA THR A 1121 -19.88 -2.62 6.62
C THR A 1121 -18.87 -1.50 6.52
N GLN A 1122 -19.16 -0.56 5.62
CA GLN A 1122 -18.48 0.71 5.51
C GLN A 1122 -19.06 1.79 6.45
N ASP A 1123 -20.34 1.63 6.85
CA ASP A 1123 -21.06 2.51 7.77
C ASP A 1123 -21.14 1.89 9.17
N VAL A 1124 -20.22 2.32 10.03
CA VAL A 1124 -20.00 1.77 11.38
C VAL A 1124 -20.97 2.36 12.41
N GLU A 1125 -21.41 3.61 12.26
CA GLU A 1125 -22.37 4.24 13.17
C GLU A 1125 -23.76 3.57 13.07
N ASP A 1126 -24.25 3.32 11.85
CA ASP A 1126 -25.53 2.64 11.62
C ASP A 1126 -25.52 1.22 12.21
N PHE A 1127 -24.43 0.47 12.02
CA PHE A 1127 -24.26 -0.88 12.59
C PHE A 1127 -24.17 -0.88 14.13
N LEU A 1128 -23.52 0.12 14.74
CA LEU A 1128 -23.37 0.24 16.20
C LEU A 1128 -24.47 1.05 16.90
N SER A 1129 -25.47 1.53 16.15
CA SER A 1129 -26.62 2.28 16.67
C SER A 1129 -27.59 1.41 17.47
N GLN A 1130 -27.70 0.13 17.12
CA GLN A 1130 -28.63 -0.83 17.71
C GLN A 1130 -27.92 -1.88 18.56
N ASP A 1131 -28.57 -2.33 19.64
CA ASP A 1131 -28.06 -3.40 20.51
C ASP A 1131 -27.89 -4.74 19.79
N ILE A 1132 -28.66 -4.99 18.71
CA ILE A 1132 -28.51 -6.18 17.86
C ILE A 1132 -27.15 -6.17 17.15
N GLY A 1133 -26.71 -5.04 16.60
CA GLY A 1133 -25.40 -4.92 15.95
C GLY A 1133 -24.26 -5.08 16.94
N ARG A 1134 -24.40 -4.51 18.14
CA ARG A 1134 -23.50 -4.76 19.28
C ARG A 1134 -23.44 -6.25 19.64
N ALA A 1135 -24.57 -6.94 19.66
CA ALA A 1135 -24.63 -8.37 19.92
C ALA A 1135 -23.98 -9.22 18.79
N ILE A 1136 -24.03 -8.78 17.52
CA ILE A 1136 -23.26 -9.37 16.43
C ILE A 1136 -21.75 -9.17 16.67
N VAL A 1137 -21.29 -7.98 17.05
CA VAL A 1137 -19.86 -7.71 17.38
C VAL A 1137 -19.35 -8.65 18.47
N THR A 1138 -20.14 -8.88 19.53
CA THR A 1138 -19.80 -9.84 20.59
C THR A 1138 -19.79 -11.30 20.10
N ASN A 1139 -20.56 -11.63 19.06
CA ASN A 1139 -20.63 -12.97 18.47
C ASN A 1139 -19.66 -13.18 17.28
N SER A 1140 -18.78 -12.21 16.99
CA SER A 1140 -17.67 -12.38 16.05
C SER A 1140 -16.36 -12.57 16.80
N ALA A 1141 -15.81 -13.78 16.75
CA ALA A 1141 -14.55 -14.11 17.42
C ALA A 1141 -13.34 -13.52 16.67
N LEU A 1142 -13.43 -13.44 15.34
CA LEU A 1142 -12.54 -12.63 14.53
C LEU A 1142 -13.12 -11.22 14.33
N LYS A 1143 -12.27 -10.20 14.32
CA LYS A 1143 -12.64 -8.84 13.94
C LYS A 1143 -11.48 -8.21 13.18
N LEU A 1144 -11.76 -7.40 12.15
CA LEU A 1144 -10.77 -6.60 11.45
C LEU A 1144 -11.27 -5.15 11.44
N LEU A 1145 -10.57 -4.29 12.18
CA LEU A 1145 -10.79 -2.85 12.17
C LEU A 1145 -9.76 -2.23 11.24
N MET A 1146 -10.17 -1.78 10.05
CA MET A 1146 -9.33 -0.98 9.16
C MET A 1146 -9.46 0.52 9.51
N LYS A 1147 -8.74 1.41 8.81
CA LYS A 1147 -8.71 2.86 9.08
C LYS A 1147 -10.11 3.46 9.35
N GLN A 1148 -10.27 4.09 10.52
CA GLN A 1148 -11.53 4.64 11.01
C GLN A 1148 -11.63 6.16 10.82
N SER A 1149 -12.87 6.69 10.86
CA SER A 1149 -13.10 8.14 10.82
C SER A 1149 -12.97 8.75 12.22
N PRO A 1150 -12.53 10.02 12.35
CA PRO A 1150 -12.51 10.72 13.64
C PRO A 1150 -13.89 10.95 14.29
N ALA A 1151 -15.00 10.62 13.60
CA ALA A 1151 -16.35 10.61 14.17
C ALA A 1151 -16.67 9.24 14.81
N ALA A 1152 -16.50 8.16 14.03
CA ALA A 1152 -16.79 6.81 14.48
C ALA A 1152 -15.80 6.30 15.56
N ILE A 1153 -14.55 6.78 15.55
CA ILE A 1153 -13.46 6.21 16.36
C ILE A 1153 -13.77 6.11 17.86
N GLU A 1154 -14.41 7.10 18.47
CA GLU A 1154 -14.73 7.06 19.91
C GLU A 1154 -15.77 5.97 20.23
N ARG A 1155 -16.73 5.75 19.32
CA ARG A 1155 -17.75 4.69 19.45
C ARG A 1155 -17.16 3.31 19.18
N VAL A 1156 -16.20 3.19 18.26
CA VAL A 1156 -15.43 1.96 18.04
C VAL A 1156 -14.56 1.66 19.26
N ALA A 1157 -13.84 2.65 19.82
CA ALA A 1157 -13.07 2.50 21.05
C ALA A 1157 -13.95 2.06 22.24
N GLU A 1158 -15.13 2.67 22.41
CA GLU A 1158 -16.10 2.30 23.44
C GLU A 1158 -16.59 0.85 23.30
N VAL A 1159 -16.89 0.38 22.09
CA VAL A 1159 -17.46 -0.96 21.85
C VAL A 1159 -16.40 -2.06 21.85
N PHE A 1160 -15.24 -1.81 21.24
CA PHE A 1160 -14.17 -2.81 21.05
C PHE A 1160 -13.13 -2.78 22.19
N LYS A 1161 -13.24 -1.84 23.14
CA LYS A 1161 -12.34 -1.65 24.29
C LYS A 1161 -10.89 -1.39 23.90
N LEU A 1162 -10.70 -0.58 22.86
CA LEU A 1162 -9.40 -0.17 22.37
C LEU A 1162 -8.67 0.70 23.41
N SER A 1163 -7.36 0.50 23.52
CA SER A 1163 -6.45 1.46 24.13
C SER A 1163 -6.31 2.74 23.29
N GLU A 1164 -5.79 3.81 23.89
CA GLU A 1164 -5.54 5.06 23.16
C GLU A 1164 -4.45 4.90 22.08
N GLY A 1165 -3.56 3.91 22.22
CA GLY A 1165 -2.56 3.55 21.19
C GLY A 1165 -3.21 2.89 19.97
N GLU A 1166 -4.03 1.86 20.18
CA GLU A 1166 -4.82 1.20 19.14
C GLU A 1166 -5.77 2.18 18.43
N LYS A 1167 -6.38 3.10 19.19
CA LYS A 1167 -7.21 4.19 18.67
C LYS A 1167 -6.42 5.13 17.74
N GLN A 1168 -5.19 5.50 18.11
CA GLN A 1168 -4.32 6.30 17.23
C GLN A 1168 -3.86 5.49 16.00
N LEU A 1169 -3.59 4.19 16.15
CA LEU A 1169 -3.27 3.28 15.05
C LEU A 1169 -4.41 3.24 14.03
N LEU A 1170 -5.66 3.06 14.45
CA LEU A 1170 -6.82 3.05 13.53
C LEU A 1170 -7.11 4.41 12.88
N LEU A 1171 -6.65 5.52 13.44
CA LEU A 1171 -6.73 6.83 12.80
C LEU A 1171 -5.64 7.04 11.74
N ALA A 1172 -4.45 6.44 11.96
CA ALA A 1172 -3.25 6.60 11.14
C ALA A 1172 -3.06 5.53 10.04
N ALA A 1173 -3.51 4.29 10.25
CA ALA A 1173 -3.27 3.10 9.41
C ALA A 1173 -3.45 3.32 7.90
N ASP A 1174 -2.57 2.78 7.07
CA ASP A 1174 -2.65 2.94 5.61
C ASP A 1174 -3.64 1.95 4.94
N VAL A 1175 -3.79 2.04 3.60
CA VAL A 1175 -4.75 1.20 2.86
C VAL A 1175 -4.27 -0.25 2.81
N GLY A 1176 -4.96 -1.12 3.55
CA GLY A 1176 -4.55 -2.52 3.75
C GLY A 1176 -4.03 -2.81 5.16
N GLU A 1177 -3.97 -1.79 6.03
CA GLU A 1177 -3.58 -1.91 7.42
C GLU A 1177 -4.78 -1.73 8.37
N GLY A 1178 -4.62 -2.21 9.60
CA GLY A 1178 -5.64 -2.13 10.64
C GLY A 1178 -5.24 -2.90 11.90
N ILE A 1179 -6.23 -3.19 12.75
CA ILE A 1179 -6.08 -4.07 13.92
C ILE A 1179 -6.91 -5.33 13.67
N PHE A 1180 -6.26 -6.49 13.81
CA PHE A 1180 -6.87 -7.80 13.73
C PHE A 1180 -7.06 -8.38 15.13
N PHE A 1181 -8.25 -8.92 15.38
CA PHE A 1181 -8.67 -9.48 16.66
C PHE A 1181 -8.90 -10.98 16.46
N ALA A 1182 -8.32 -11.80 17.34
CA ALA A 1182 -8.61 -13.22 17.43
C ALA A 1182 -8.96 -13.59 18.87
N GLY A 1183 -10.26 -13.67 19.17
CA GLY A 1183 -10.75 -13.80 20.55
C GLY A 1183 -10.41 -12.54 21.36
N PRO A 1184 -9.63 -12.65 22.46
CA PRO A 1184 -9.17 -11.51 23.26
C PRO A 1184 -7.84 -10.90 22.78
N ASN A 1185 -7.15 -11.51 21.81
CA ASN A 1185 -5.84 -11.07 21.35
C ASN A 1185 -5.99 -10.07 20.21
N HIS A 1186 -5.28 -8.94 20.27
CA HIS A 1186 -5.26 -7.89 19.25
C HIS A 1186 -3.84 -7.77 18.66
N VAL A 1187 -3.72 -7.53 17.34
CA VAL A 1187 -2.45 -7.34 16.62
C VAL A 1187 -2.60 -6.27 15.54
N ALA A 1188 -1.59 -5.40 15.39
CA ALA A 1188 -1.48 -4.51 14.23
C ALA A 1188 -1.21 -5.34 12.96
N LEU A 1189 -2.11 -5.30 11.96
CA LEU A 1189 -2.06 -6.17 10.79
C LEU A 1189 -1.91 -5.38 9.49
N ARG A 1190 -0.93 -5.75 8.66
CA ARG A 1190 -0.84 -5.37 7.24
C ARG A 1190 -1.16 -6.56 6.33
N ILE A 1191 -2.15 -6.40 5.47
CA ILE A 1191 -2.64 -7.45 4.58
C ILE A 1191 -1.70 -7.61 3.37
N VAL A 1192 -1.24 -8.84 3.11
CA VAL A 1192 -0.30 -9.17 2.01
C VAL A 1192 -0.78 -10.35 1.17
N ALA A 1193 -0.49 -10.30 -0.13
CA ALA A 1193 -0.83 -11.33 -1.12
C ALA A 1193 0.34 -11.57 -2.09
N SER A 1194 0.38 -12.75 -2.70
CA SER A 1194 1.26 -13.08 -3.82
C SER A 1194 0.84 -12.37 -5.11
N GLU A 1195 1.66 -12.41 -6.17
CA GLU A 1195 1.30 -11.82 -7.47
C GLU A 1195 0.13 -12.57 -8.14
N GLU A 1196 0.04 -13.89 -7.94
CA GLU A 1196 -1.02 -14.76 -8.41
C GLU A 1196 -2.35 -14.46 -7.69
N GLU A 1197 -2.32 -14.38 -6.36
CA GLU A 1197 -3.47 -13.99 -5.54
C GLU A 1197 -3.93 -12.58 -5.88
N HIS A 1198 -3.00 -11.61 -5.95
CA HIS A 1198 -3.30 -10.23 -6.37
C HIS A 1198 -4.03 -10.24 -7.71
N ALA A 1199 -3.50 -10.93 -8.72
CA ALA A 1199 -4.14 -11.00 -10.02
C ALA A 1199 -5.53 -11.65 -9.97
N LEU A 1200 -5.76 -12.70 -9.17
CA LEU A 1200 -7.06 -13.36 -9.02
C LEU A 1200 -8.14 -12.47 -8.39
N ILE A 1201 -7.79 -11.71 -7.35
CA ILE A 1201 -8.73 -10.85 -6.59
C ILE A 1201 -8.87 -9.44 -7.16
N SER A 1202 -7.97 -9.05 -8.06
CA SER A 1202 -7.90 -7.74 -8.70
C SER A 1202 -9.08 -7.52 -9.64
N THR A 1203 -9.97 -6.59 -9.28
CA THR A 1203 -11.18 -6.27 -10.04
C THR A 1203 -10.99 -5.18 -11.10
N LYS A 1204 -9.76 -4.65 -11.27
CA LYS A 1204 -9.46 -3.60 -12.27
C LYS A 1204 -9.77 -4.07 -13.69
N PRO A 1205 -10.64 -3.35 -14.44
CA PRO A 1205 -10.99 -3.70 -15.82
C PRO A 1205 -9.78 -3.82 -16.74
N GLU A 1206 -8.68 -3.09 -16.48
CA GLU A 1206 -7.46 -3.21 -17.29
C GLU A 1206 -6.71 -4.54 -17.12
N GLU A 1207 -6.57 -5.08 -15.91
CA GLU A 1207 -5.90 -6.39 -15.71
C GLU A 1207 -6.78 -7.54 -16.21
N VAL A 1208 -8.11 -7.42 -16.08
CA VAL A 1208 -9.10 -8.33 -16.68
C VAL A 1208 -9.02 -8.29 -18.22
N LEU A 1209 -8.98 -7.11 -18.83
CA LEU A 1209 -8.82 -6.96 -20.28
C LEU A 1209 -7.44 -7.44 -20.77
N LEU A 1210 -6.39 -7.35 -19.95
CA LEU A 1210 -5.06 -7.87 -20.29
C LEU A 1210 -5.03 -9.41 -20.26
N ARG A 1211 -5.75 -10.03 -19.31
CA ARG A 1211 -5.99 -11.50 -19.30
C ARG A 1211 -6.74 -11.96 -20.53
N GLN A 1212 -7.91 -11.37 -20.80
CA GLN A 1212 -8.75 -11.73 -21.96
C GLN A 1212 -7.98 -11.60 -23.29
N ARG A 1213 -7.08 -10.62 -23.42
CA ARG A 1213 -6.17 -10.52 -24.57
C ARG A 1213 -5.13 -11.64 -24.62
N LYS A 1214 -4.46 -11.93 -23.50
CA LYS A 1214 -3.50 -13.06 -23.44
C LYS A 1214 -4.17 -14.40 -23.73
N GLU A 1215 -5.39 -14.62 -23.24
CA GLU A 1215 -6.18 -15.82 -23.50
C GLU A 1215 -6.58 -15.95 -24.99
N GLN A 1216 -6.94 -14.83 -25.63
CA GLN A 1216 -7.17 -14.78 -27.09
C GLN A 1216 -5.87 -14.97 -27.91
N GLU A 1217 -4.74 -14.45 -27.45
CA GLU A 1217 -3.42 -14.68 -28.06
C GLU A 1217 -2.99 -16.16 -27.93
N ILE A 1218 -3.29 -16.82 -26.80
CA ILE A 1218 -3.03 -18.25 -26.58
C ILE A 1218 -3.96 -19.16 -27.42
N GLN A 1219 -5.22 -18.75 -27.65
CA GLN A 1219 -6.17 -19.52 -28.47
C GLN A 1219 -5.98 -19.31 -29.99
N THR A 1220 -5.11 -18.38 -30.42
CA THR A 1220 -4.83 -18.16 -31.84
C THR A 1220 -3.76 -19.15 -32.32
N PRO A 1221 -4.06 -20.09 -33.24
CA PRO A 1221 -3.08 -21.10 -33.66
C PRO A 1221 -1.92 -20.45 -34.44
N THR A 1222 -0.72 -20.47 -33.85
CA THR A 1222 0.47 -19.84 -34.42
C THR A 1222 0.85 -20.49 -35.74
N ALA A 1223 0.77 -19.74 -36.83
CA ALA A 1223 1.14 -20.23 -38.17
C ALA A 1223 2.62 -20.65 -38.20
N ILE A 1224 2.89 -21.86 -38.68
CA ILE A 1224 4.24 -22.44 -38.73
C ILE A 1224 5.13 -21.59 -39.65
N PRO A 1225 6.26 -21.04 -39.16
CA PRO A 1225 7.15 -20.23 -40.00
C PRO A 1225 7.87 -21.12 -41.03
N ILE A 1226 7.70 -20.80 -42.31
CA ILE A 1226 8.34 -21.51 -43.42
C ILE A 1226 9.86 -21.35 -43.34
N THR A 1227 10.59 -22.47 -43.31
CA THR A 1227 12.04 -22.52 -43.16
C THR A 1227 12.77 -21.99 -44.40
N VAL A 1228 13.22 -20.73 -44.36
CA VAL A 1228 14.08 -20.16 -45.39
C VAL A 1228 15.55 -20.41 -45.04
N ASN A 1229 16.18 -21.36 -45.73
CA ASN A 1229 17.61 -21.63 -45.60
C ASN A 1229 18.45 -20.36 -45.86
N LYS A 1230 19.44 -20.12 -44.99
CA LYS A 1230 20.54 -19.18 -45.24
C LYS A 1230 21.88 -19.92 -45.12
N PRO A 1231 22.90 -19.55 -45.91
CA PRO A 1231 24.10 -20.34 -46.05
C PRO A 1231 25.04 -20.21 -44.85
N ILE A 1232 25.81 -21.28 -44.63
CA ILE A 1232 26.94 -21.32 -43.70
C ILE A 1232 28.03 -20.38 -44.22
N TYR A 1233 28.60 -19.56 -43.33
CA TYR A 1233 29.90 -18.93 -43.55
C TYR A 1233 30.88 -19.41 -42.50
N GLN A 1234 31.94 -20.05 -42.95
CA GLN A 1234 33.13 -20.30 -42.14
C GLN A 1234 33.86 -18.96 -41.90
N VAL A 1235 34.56 -18.86 -40.76
CA VAL A 1235 35.65 -17.89 -40.58
C VAL A 1235 36.81 -18.67 -40.00
N GLU A 1236 37.93 -18.68 -40.72
CA GLU A 1236 39.17 -19.32 -40.29
C GLU A 1236 40.02 -18.40 -39.39
N GLU A 1237 41.06 -19.03 -38.85
CA GLU A 1237 42.01 -18.55 -37.86
C GLU A 1237 42.77 -17.22 -38.12
N ILE A 1238 43.32 -16.68 -37.02
CA ILE A 1238 44.59 -15.92 -36.92
C ILE A 1238 44.65 -14.56 -37.64
N LYS A 1239 44.66 -13.46 -36.87
CA LYS A 1239 45.93 -12.93 -36.30
C LYS A 1239 45.75 -11.99 -35.12
#